data_AF-A0A7Y7BBK6-F1
#
_entry.id   AF-A0A7Y7BBK6-F1
#
_cell.length_a   1.000
_cell.length_b   1.000
_cell.length_c   1.000
_cell.angle_alpha   90.00
_cell.angle_beta   90.00
_cell.angle_gamma   90.00
#
_symmetry.space_group_name_H-M   'P 1'
#
loop_
_entity.id
_entity.type
_entity.pdbx_description
1 polymer ?
#
loop_
_entity_poly.entity_id
_entity_poly.type
_entity_poly.pdbx_seq_one_letter_code
_entity_poly.pdbx_strand_id
1 'polypeptide(L)'
;DAEGDGDWRLVMEDSGEAMPPCNTSGTLLTVFAYVTEGRLRVRVDSRLAAETTRALASELESALTACIGHCTERTAVRYTPSDFRAVRSEADLTALPAGTGADPGGWFDMTEIQKAYLVGRLGNYEIGNVANHVYNEYLYRDLDTDRLAASVDRLVAECDVLRTVFSYDRLQQRVLDPADVPAYELTVHDFGTHDYDASHLAGIRERLSHQLYDPERFPLFTLEVSRFRDRCVLHFSWDLIILDVQSRLAVLRRLDDIYRGTERRPELPRASFKDYQDYIGLLKHSQWYEEDRSYWQERLTGMPLRCTLPFKESPDAVEHPRFDEHTLYVGRDVWERFKEQARQHGVSTSSVLLSLFGNVISYFSGSREFPLTLTLFNRYPVLEGTEALLGNFTSTVLFHYADQGADIVSLVRRTHDVLWEDISHALYSGVEVQRDLSRLHGLDTTKAVSPIVFTGVVGNETRDFERAAYLDDSELVDERHWSAQTSQAWIDLQAIEVADGFMSKWLYVEQLFDRSAVEHLNRLYCLLIERLAAGDWEAGLPRDRYLPEPDRALVAAANSSDMAGCEQTMFGLYEERCRAEGWENATAVIDSATGRSHSYGELIGQSRTLALRLRGELGEESGELLVGVLAEKGYGQVLATAAIMKSGLGYLPLHVDWPTGRIAEILDQAGVRTLLVSRAQSERADVQALAETCRVLVIDELLDETSDGS
;
A
#
# COMPACT_ATOMS: atom_id res chain seq x y z
N ASP A 1 -19.36 -55.01 79.26
CA ASP A 1 -18.42 -55.13 80.39
C ASP A 1 -17.05 -54.64 80.02
N ALA A 2 -16.53 -53.74 80.88
CA ALA A 2 -15.18 -53.14 80.97
C ALA A 2 -14.86 -52.04 79.92
N GLU A 3 -14.76 -50.72 80.19
CA GLU A 3 -14.15 -49.96 81.32
C GLU A 3 -12.81 -50.60 81.74
N GLY A 4 -11.60 -50.06 81.58
CA GLY A 4 -11.10 -48.68 81.54
C GLY A 4 -9.97 -48.58 82.59
N ASP A 5 -8.71 -48.33 82.18
CA ASP A 5 -7.60 -47.66 82.93
C ASP A 5 -6.31 -47.70 82.06
N GLY A 6 -5.77 -46.59 81.54
CA GLY A 6 -4.77 -45.71 82.18
C GLY A 6 -3.34 -46.24 81.86
N ASP A 7 -2.48 -45.62 81.04
CA ASP A 7 -1.90 -44.28 81.16
C ASP A 7 -1.37 -43.76 79.80
N TRP A 8 -2.05 -42.77 79.20
CA TRP A 8 -1.41 -41.79 78.33
C TRP A 8 -1.96 -40.42 78.73
N ARG A 9 -1.11 -39.55 79.27
CA ARG A 9 -1.46 -38.14 79.54
C ARG A 9 -1.13 -37.30 78.32
N LEU A 10 -2.05 -36.43 77.94
CA LEU A 10 -1.75 -35.28 77.08
C LEU A 10 -0.80 -34.36 77.83
N VAL A 11 0.44 -34.26 77.37
CA VAL A 11 1.37 -33.20 77.75
C VAL A 11 1.16 -32.07 76.74
N MET A 12 0.49 -31.01 77.17
CA MET A 12 0.47 -29.76 76.42
C MET A 12 1.81 -29.07 76.69
N GLU A 13 2.79 -29.26 75.81
CA GLU A 13 3.86 -28.26 75.70
C GLU A 13 3.27 -27.00 75.09
N ASP A 14 3.58 -25.85 75.68
CA ASP A 14 3.19 -24.55 75.16
C ASP A 14 3.75 -24.43 73.74
N SER A 15 2.87 -24.38 72.72
CA SER A 15 3.28 -24.01 71.38
C SER A 15 3.68 -22.54 71.47
N GLY A 16 4.94 -22.27 71.82
CA GLY A 16 5.46 -20.92 71.93
C GLY A 16 5.03 -20.06 70.74
N GLU A 17 4.93 -18.75 70.94
CA GLU A 17 4.33 -17.82 69.97
C GLU A 17 4.66 -18.17 68.51
N ALA A 18 3.64 -18.61 67.76
CA ALA A 18 3.78 -19.06 66.37
C ALA A 18 4.25 -17.95 65.42
N MET A 19 4.25 -16.69 65.85
CA MET A 19 4.94 -15.58 65.21
C MET A 19 5.48 -14.59 66.26
N PRO A 20 6.78 -14.23 66.22
CA PRO A 20 7.33 -13.17 67.05
C PRO A 20 6.62 -11.82 66.78
N PRO A 21 6.46 -10.94 67.79
CA PRO A 21 5.84 -9.61 67.61
C PRO A 21 6.52 -8.73 66.54
N CYS A 22 7.77 -9.06 66.19
CA CYS A 22 8.55 -8.37 65.16
C CYS A 22 8.31 -8.88 63.73
N ASN A 23 7.64 -10.03 63.54
CA ASN A 23 7.33 -10.57 62.21
C ASN A 23 6.02 -9.98 61.67
N THR A 24 6.04 -8.67 61.40
CA THR A 24 4.89 -7.98 60.82
C THR A 24 5.06 -7.96 59.29
N SER A 25 4.31 -8.80 58.56
CA SER A 25 4.25 -8.75 57.10
C SER A 25 3.98 -7.31 56.65
N GLY A 26 4.87 -6.69 55.87
CA GLY A 26 4.82 -5.26 55.52
C GLY A 26 3.60 -4.85 54.68
N THR A 27 2.75 -5.81 54.30
CA THR A 27 1.54 -5.60 53.52
C THR A 27 0.38 -5.15 54.40
N LEU A 28 -0.38 -4.16 53.91
CA LEU A 28 -1.58 -3.63 54.57
C LEU A 28 -2.71 -4.67 54.64
N LEU A 29 -2.78 -5.54 53.63
CA LEU A 29 -3.78 -6.57 53.42
C LEU A 29 -3.09 -7.80 52.83
N THR A 30 -3.46 -8.99 53.31
CA THR A 30 -3.03 -10.27 52.79
C THR A 30 -4.25 -11.17 52.65
N VAL A 31 -4.46 -11.73 51.47
CA VAL A 31 -5.55 -12.66 51.18
C VAL A 31 -4.94 -14.02 50.87
N PHE A 32 -5.23 -15.02 51.70
CA PHE A 32 -4.84 -16.40 51.50
C PHE A 32 -6.04 -17.20 51.04
N ALA A 33 -6.01 -17.70 49.81
CA ALA A 33 -7.04 -18.57 49.26
C ALA A 33 -6.46 -19.96 48.97
N TYR A 34 -7.13 -21.01 49.41
CA TYR A 34 -6.75 -22.39 49.13
C TYR A 34 -7.97 -23.31 49.14
N VAL A 35 -7.89 -24.42 48.42
CA VAL A 35 -8.95 -25.43 48.37
C VAL A 35 -8.54 -26.62 49.23
N THR A 36 -9.32 -26.93 50.26
CA THR A 36 -9.14 -28.14 51.08
C THR A 36 -10.48 -28.84 51.22
N GLU A 37 -10.48 -30.17 51.04
CA GLU A 37 -11.69 -31.01 51.11
C GLU A 37 -12.83 -30.52 50.18
N GLY A 38 -12.47 -30.01 49.01
CA GLY A 38 -13.45 -29.52 48.02
C GLY A 38 -14.12 -28.18 48.39
N ARG A 39 -13.63 -27.47 49.40
CA ARG A 39 -14.12 -26.13 49.78
C ARG A 39 -13.03 -25.08 49.59
N LEU A 40 -13.37 -23.99 48.91
CA LEU A 40 -12.53 -22.80 48.86
C LEU A 40 -12.55 -22.14 50.24
N ARG A 41 -11.39 -22.02 50.87
CA ARG A 41 -11.19 -21.24 52.09
C ARG A 41 -10.41 -19.98 51.74
N VAL A 42 -11.00 -18.83 52.08
CA VAL A 42 -10.36 -17.52 51.93
C VAL A 42 -10.15 -16.93 53.31
N ARG A 43 -8.91 -16.61 53.65
CA ARG A 43 -8.53 -15.91 54.88
C ARG A 43 -8.03 -14.53 54.50
N VAL A 44 -8.62 -13.50 55.10
CA VAL A 44 -8.22 -12.10 54.93
C VAL A 44 -7.56 -11.63 56.21
N ASP A 45 -6.25 -11.44 56.18
CA ASP A 45 -5.49 -10.83 57.26
C ASP A 45 -5.18 -9.38 56.87
N SER A 46 -5.42 -8.41 57.74
CA SER A 46 -5.14 -7.01 57.42
C SER A 46 -4.72 -6.21 58.65
N ARG A 47 -4.05 -5.08 58.42
CA ARG A 47 -3.75 -4.06 59.44
C ARG A 47 -4.80 -2.95 59.49
N LEU A 48 -5.89 -3.08 58.75
CA LEU A 48 -7.03 -2.16 58.79
C LEU A 48 -7.81 -2.36 60.09
N ALA A 49 -8.71 -1.43 60.40
CA ALA A 49 -9.65 -1.63 61.51
C ALA A 49 -10.43 -2.94 61.34
N ALA A 50 -10.72 -3.62 62.44
CA ALA A 50 -11.40 -4.92 62.44
C ALA A 50 -12.78 -4.87 61.77
N GLU A 51 -13.45 -3.72 61.80
CA GLU A 51 -14.71 -3.48 61.09
C GLU A 51 -14.51 -3.40 59.58
N THR A 52 -13.52 -2.64 59.11
CA THR A 52 -13.15 -2.55 57.69
C THR A 52 -12.70 -3.89 57.12
N THR A 53 -11.94 -4.67 57.88
CA THR A 53 -11.48 -6.01 57.45
C THR A 53 -12.66 -6.98 57.30
N ARG A 54 -13.62 -6.94 58.24
CA ARG A 54 -14.84 -7.76 58.16
C ARG A 54 -15.74 -7.34 57.00
N ALA A 55 -15.90 -6.04 56.77
CA ALA A 55 -16.65 -5.52 55.63
C ALA A 55 -16.01 -5.99 54.31
N LEU A 56 -14.69 -5.90 54.18
CA LEU A 56 -13.96 -6.38 53.00
C LEU A 56 -14.13 -7.88 52.77
N ALA A 57 -14.02 -8.69 53.84
CA ALA A 57 -14.22 -10.14 53.74
C ALA A 57 -15.66 -10.49 53.32
N SER A 58 -16.67 -9.78 53.86
CA SER A 58 -18.08 -9.95 53.51
C SER A 58 -18.38 -9.56 52.06
N GLU A 59 -17.81 -8.45 51.58
CA GLU A 59 -17.95 -8.02 50.18
C GLU A 59 -17.26 -9.01 49.23
N LEU A 60 -16.08 -9.52 49.61
CA LEU A 60 -15.38 -10.55 48.84
C LEU A 60 -16.20 -11.85 48.78
N GLU A 61 -16.78 -12.29 49.89
CA GLU A 61 -17.68 -13.45 49.92
C GLU A 61 -18.91 -13.24 49.04
N SER A 62 -19.54 -12.06 49.13
CA SER A 62 -20.69 -11.68 48.29
C SER A 62 -20.32 -11.71 46.80
N ALA A 63 -19.19 -11.11 46.42
CA ALA A 63 -18.69 -11.11 45.04
C ALA A 63 -18.38 -12.52 44.54
N LEU A 64 -17.71 -13.35 45.35
CA LEU A 64 -17.43 -14.75 45.00
C LEU A 64 -18.71 -15.56 44.85
N THR A 65 -19.69 -15.35 45.75
CA THR A 65 -20.99 -16.04 45.68
C THR A 65 -21.76 -15.61 44.43
N ALA A 66 -21.74 -14.33 44.08
CA ALA A 66 -22.34 -13.83 42.85
C ALA A 66 -21.65 -14.42 41.60
N CYS A 67 -20.32 -14.50 41.59
CA CYS A 67 -19.57 -15.16 40.52
C CYS A 67 -19.91 -16.65 40.40
N ILE A 68 -20.00 -17.37 41.52
CA ILE A 68 -20.39 -18.79 41.54
C ILE A 68 -21.82 -18.94 41.04
N GLY A 69 -22.76 -18.15 41.56
CA GLY A 69 -24.16 -18.13 41.14
C GLY A 69 -24.27 -17.95 39.63
N HIS A 70 -23.62 -16.89 39.11
CA HIS A 70 -23.52 -16.64 37.67
C HIS A 70 -22.98 -17.86 36.91
N CYS A 71 -21.85 -18.44 37.34
CA CYS A 71 -21.29 -19.62 36.68
C CYS A 71 -22.20 -20.85 36.72
N THR A 72 -22.94 -21.07 37.80
CA THR A 72 -23.86 -22.21 37.96
C THR A 72 -25.18 -22.04 37.20
N GLU A 73 -25.62 -20.80 36.97
CA GLU A 73 -26.83 -20.49 36.20
C GLU A 73 -26.61 -20.61 34.68
N ARG A 74 -25.36 -20.68 34.21
CA ARG A 74 -25.06 -20.77 32.78
C ARG A 74 -25.31 -22.19 32.26
N THR A 75 -26.18 -22.25 31.25
CA THR A 75 -26.50 -23.47 30.51
C THR A 75 -25.63 -23.69 29.27
N ALA A 76 -24.82 -22.70 28.88
CA ALA A 76 -23.96 -22.73 27.71
C ALA A 76 -22.53 -22.29 28.05
N VAL A 77 -21.54 -22.99 27.48
CA VAL A 77 -20.12 -22.63 27.54
C VAL A 77 -19.93 -21.30 26.82
N ARG A 78 -19.34 -20.31 27.48
CA ARG A 78 -18.91 -19.07 26.84
C ARG A 78 -17.43 -18.86 27.10
N TYR A 79 -16.71 -18.56 26.04
CA TYR A 79 -15.31 -18.19 26.15
C TYR A 79 -15.13 -16.76 26.65
N THR A 80 -13.98 -16.56 27.29
CA THR A 80 -13.47 -15.29 27.77
C THR A 80 -12.07 -15.06 27.19
N PRO A 81 -11.58 -13.81 27.16
CA PRO A 81 -10.21 -13.52 26.75
C PRO A 81 -9.14 -14.36 27.48
N SER A 82 -9.39 -14.72 28.75
CA SER A 82 -8.46 -15.54 29.55
C SER A 82 -8.27 -16.95 29.00
N ASP A 83 -9.29 -17.51 28.33
CA ASP A 83 -9.23 -18.86 27.75
C ASP A 83 -8.27 -18.93 26.55
N PHE A 84 -8.04 -17.79 25.89
CA PHE A 84 -7.22 -17.66 24.68
C PHE A 84 -5.79 -17.23 24.95
N ARG A 85 -5.49 -16.77 26.16
CA ARG A 85 -4.19 -16.17 26.51
C ARG A 85 -2.99 -17.09 26.22
N ALA A 86 -3.19 -18.40 26.32
CA ALA A 86 -2.13 -19.40 26.13
C ALA A 86 -1.95 -19.86 24.67
N VAL A 87 -2.82 -19.42 23.75
CA VAL A 87 -2.73 -19.75 22.31
C VAL A 87 -1.52 -19.04 21.70
N ARG A 88 -0.67 -19.79 21.00
CA ARG A 88 0.58 -19.33 20.37
C ARG A 88 0.63 -19.55 18.87
N SER A 89 -0.21 -20.43 18.34
CA SER A 89 -0.27 -20.71 16.92
C SER A 89 -1.62 -21.31 16.54
N GLU A 90 -1.86 -21.44 15.23
CA GLU A 90 -3.04 -22.12 14.68
C GLU A 90 -3.21 -23.56 15.22
N ALA A 91 -2.10 -24.26 15.49
CA ALA A 91 -2.14 -25.63 15.98
C ALA A 91 -2.85 -25.75 17.35
N ASP A 92 -2.78 -24.70 18.19
CA ASP A 92 -3.38 -24.69 19.52
C ASP A 92 -4.92 -24.56 19.48
N LEU A 93 -5.48 -24.14 18.34
CA LEU A 93 -6.93 -23.97 18.17
C LEU A 93 -7.68 -25.29 18.31
N THR A 94 -7.04 -26.41 17.95
CA THR A 94 -7.61 -27.76 18.06
C THR A 94 -7.83 -28.22 19.49
N ALA A 95 -7.13 -27.61 20.47
CA ALA A 95 -7.22 -27.95 21.88
C ALA A 95 -8.31 -27.14 22.61
N LEU A 96 -8.90 -26.14 21.95
CA LEU A 96 -9.98 -25.34 22.50
C LEU A 96 -11.31 -26.09 22.33
N PRO A 97 -12.21 -26.08 23.34
CA PRO A 97 -13.49 -26.76 23.19
C PRO A 97 -14.32 -26.15 22.05
N ALA A 98 -15.29 -26.89 21.49
CA ALA A 98 -16.25 -26.31 20.56
C ALA A 98 -17.27 -25.48 21.35
N GLY A 99 -17.36 -24.17 21.10
CA GLY A 99 -18.36 -23.29 21.70
C GLY A 99 -19.07 -22.47 20.62
N THR A 100 -20.42 -22.54 20.60
CA THR A 100 -21.27 -21.79 19.67
C THR A 100 -22.41 -21.10 20.44
N GLY A 101 -22.91 -19.98 19.90
CA GLY A 101 -24.35 -19.66 19.97
C GLY A 101 -24.88 -19.05 21.26
N ALA A 102 -24.14 -18.16 21.91
CA ALA A 102 -24.66 -17.46 23.08
C ALA A 102 -25.76 -16.42 22.76
N ASP A 103 -25.72 -15.81 21.57
CA ASP A 103 -26.63 -14.74 21.12
C ASP A 103 -26.59 -14.59 19.58
N PRO A 104 -27.31 -15.42 18.80
CA PRO A 104 -27.20 -15.45 17.34
C PRO A 104 -27.66 -14.17 16.62
N GLY A 105 -28.63 -13.43 17.17
CA GLY A 105 -29.19 -12.20 16.59
C GLY A 105 -28.56 -10.91 17.13
N GLY A 106 -27.63 -11.01 18.08
CA GLY A 106 -26.96 -9.87 18.69
C GLY A 106 -26.02 -9.14 17.74
N TRP A 107 -25.71 -7.88 18.06
CA TRP A 107 -24.65 -7.15 17.39
C TRP A 107 -23.28 -7.78 17.71
N PHE A 108 -22.42 -7.85 16.70
CA PHE A 108 -21.05 -8.35 16.82
C PHE A 108 -20.09 -7.53 15.97
N ASP A 109 -18.81 -7.60 16.28
CA ASP A 109 -17.82 -6.76 15.63
C ASP A 109 -17.70 -7.04 14.13
N MET A 110 -17.46 -5.99 13.35
CA MET A 110 -17.06 -6.12 11.96
C MET A 110 -15.64 -6.67 11.85
N THR A 111 -15.34 -7.38 10.77
CA THR A 111 -13.95 -7.68 10.41
C THR A 111 -13.21 -6.38 10.06
N GLU A 112 -11.88 -6.40 10.11
CA GLU A 112 -11.08 -5.20 9.81
C GLU A 112 -11.26 -4.74 8.36
N ILE A 113 -11.48 -5.66 7.42
CA ILE A 113 -11.78 -5.32 6.02
C ILE A 113 -13.18 -4.73 5.85
N GLN A 114 -14.19 -5.23 6.58
CA GLN A 114 -15.55 -4.68 6.54
C GLN A 114 -15.55 -3.21 7.01
N LYS A 115 -14.76 -2.90 8.05
CA LYS A 115 -14.55 -1.51 8.50
C LYS A 115 -13.91 -0.65 7.40
N ALA A 116 -12.89 -1.17 6.71
CA ALA A 116 -12.26 -0.46 5.58
C ALA A 116 -13.26 -0.20 4.44
N TYR A 117 -14.07 -1.20 4.09
CA TYR A 117 -15.13 -1.03 3.09
C TYR A 117 -16.14 0.04 3.50
N LEU A 118 -16.57 0.11 4.76
CA LEU A 118 -17.45 1.20 5.21
C LEU A 118 -16.83 2.59 5.02
N VAL A 119 -15.55 2.74 5.33
CA VAL A 119 -14.82 4.02 5.14
C VAL A 119 -14.78 4.39 3.66
N GLY A 120 -14.54 3.44 2.76
CA GLY A 120 -14.52 3.70 1.31
C GLY A 120 -15.85 4.19 0.72
N ARG A 121 -16.97 4.08 1.45
CA ARG A 121 -18.28 4.63 1.06
C ARG A 121 -18.41 6.12 1.36
N LEU A 122 -17.54 6.65 2.22
CA LEU A 122 -17.63 8.03 2.67
C LEU A 122 -16.97 8.96 1.64
N GLY A 123 -17.68 9.99 1.21
CA GLY A 123 -17.18 10.93 0.19
C GLY A 123 -16.04 11.85 0.66
N ASN A 124 -15.73 11.86 1.95
CA ASN A 124 -14.58 12.59 2.49
C ASN A 124 -13.28 11.76 2.49
N TYR A 125 -13.32 10.53 1.97
CA TYR A 125 -12.14 9.68 1.78
C TYR A 125 -11.65 9.78 0.34
N GLU A 126 -10.33 9.73 0.11
CA GLU A 126 -9.70 9.71 -1.22
C GLU A 126 -10.18 8.47 -2.00
N ILE A 127 -10.72 8.67 -3.20
CA ILE A 127 -11.42 7.60 -3.95
C ILE A 127 -12.56 6.97 -3.11
N GLY A 128 -13.24 7.81 -2.33
CA GLY A 128 -14.45 7.48 -1.58
C GLY A 128 -15.69 7.37 -2.47
N ASN A 129 -16.89 7.31 -1.87
CA ASN A 129 -18.16 7.08 -2.56
C ASN A 129 -18.22 5.76 -3.36
N VAL A 130 -17.42 4.75 -2.97
CA VAL A 130 -17.30 3.48 -3.68
C VAL A 130 -17.53 2.31 -2.74
N ALA A 131 -18.45 1.42 -3.12
CA ALA A 131 -18.55 0.10 -2.50
C ALA A 131 -17.51 -0.85 -3.10
N ASN A 132 -17.01 -1.78 -2.27
CA ASN A 132 -16.34 -2.96 -2.82
C ASN A 132 -17.43 -3.86 -3.41
N HIS A 133 -17.48 -3.97 -4.73
CA HIS A 133 -18.71 -4.34 -5.45
C HIS A 133 -18.41 -5.27 -6.62
N VAL A 134 -19.35 -6.17 -6.92
CA VAL A 134 -19.31 -7.00 -8.13
C VAL A 134 -20.69 -7.00 -8.80
N TYR A 135 -20.67 -6.82 -10.12
CA TYR A 135 -21.82 -6.95 -11.01
C TYR A 135 -21.64 -8.10 -11.98
N ASN A 136 -22.66 -8.92 -12.19
CA ASN A 136 -22.65 -10.03 -13.15
C ASN A 136 -23.92 -10.04 -14.00
N GLU A 137 -23.81 -10.53 -15.22
CA GLU A 137 -24.91 -10.81 -16.14
C GLU A 137 -24.82 -12.24 -16.63
N TYR A 138 -25.94 -12.95 -16.54
CA TYR A 138 -26.12 -14.29 -17.08
C TYR A 138 -27.22 -14.24 -18.14
N LEU A 139 -26.92 -14.73 -19.34
CA LEU A 139 -27.83 -14.65 -20.48
C LEU A 139 -28.48 -16.01 -20.73
N TYR A 140 -29.78 -16.02 -20.95
CA TYR A 140 -30.59 -17.22 -21.15
C TYR A 140 -31.43 -17.08 -22.41
N ARG A 141 -31.81 -18.19 -23.03
CA ARG A 141 -32.85 -18.17 -24.07
C ARG A 141 -34.24 -17.99 -23.47
N ASP A 142 -34.47 -18.61 -22.32
CA ASP A 142 -35.69 -18.48 -21.53
C ASP A 142 -35.32 -18.63 -20.04
N LEU A 143 -36.03 -17.91 -19.18
CA LEU A 143 -35.78 -17.94 -17.73
C LEU A 143 -37.11 -17.77 -17.00
N ASP A 144 -37.49 -18.76 -16.20
CA ASP A 144 -38.70 -18.70 -15.36
C ASP A 144 -38.44 -17.71 -14.20
N THR A 145 -39.00 -16.51 -14.33
CA THR A 145 -38.83 -15.41 -13.36
C THR A 145 -39.62 -15.63 -12.07
N ASP A 146 -40.75 -16.33 -12.13
CA ASP A 146 -41.57 -16.61 -10.94
C ASP A 146 -40.88 -17.64 -10.06
N ARG A 147 -40.31 -18.68 -10.68
CA ARG A 147 -39.45 -19.66 -10.01
C ARG A 147 -38.21 -18.99 -9.44
N LEU A 148 -37.63 -18.02 -10.16
CA LEU A 148 -36.44 -17.30 -9.69
C LEU A 148 -36.77 -16.49 -8.43
N ALA A 149 -37.84 -15.70 -8.45
CA ALA A 149 -38.28 -14.92 -7.29
C ALA A 149 -38.49 -15.82 -6.05
N ALA A 150 -39.22 -16.92 -6.20
CA ALA A 150 -39.44 -17.88 -5.11
C ALA A 150 -38.13 -18.54 -4.61
N SER A 151 -37.18 -18.78 -5.52
CA SER A 151 -35.87 -19.35 -5.18
C SER A 151 -35.01 -18.36 -4.38
N VAL A 152 -35.09 -17.08 -4.71
CA VAL A 152 -34.36 -16.01 -4.00
C VAL A 152 -34.94 -15.79 -2.60
N ASP A 153 -36.27 -15.77 -2.45
CA ASP A 153 -36.91 -15.70 -1.12
C ASP A 153 -36.46 -16.85 -0.21
N ARG A 154 -36.41 -18.06 -0.77
CA ARG A 154 -35.92 -19.23 -0.05
C ARG A 154 -34.43 -19.12 0.28
N LEU A 155 -33.61 -18.61 -0.63
CA LEU A 155 -32.18 -18.40 -0.40
C LEU A 155 -31.96 -17.40 0.73
N VAL A 156 -32.67 -16.27 0.76
CA VAL A 156 -32.59 -15.26 1.83
C VAL A 156 -33.01 -15.85 3.18
N ALA A 157 -34.03 -16.71 3.20
CA ALA A 157 -34.44 -17.40 4.41
C ALA A 157 -33.37 -18.41 4.90
N GLU A 158 -32.79 -19.20 3.99
CA GLU A 158 -31.79 -20.24 4.31
C GLU A 158 -30.39 -19.67 4.66
N CYS A 159 -29.95 -18.60 4.00
CA CYS A 159 -28.62 -18.01 4.13
C CYS A 159 -28.68 -16.72 4.96
N ASP A 160 -28.34 -16.81 6.24
CA ASP A 160 -28.32 -15.72 7.21
C ASP A 160 -27.50 -14.50 6.76
N VAL A 161 -26.33 -14.73 6.14
CA VAL A 161 -25.42 -13.69 5.65
C VAL A 161 -26.11 -12.65 4.75
N LEU A 162 -27.12 -13.06 3.97
CA LEU A 162 -27.86 -12.19 3.05
C LEU A 162 -28.76 -11.18 3.77
N ARG A 163 -29.05 -11.43 5.05
CA ARG A 163 -29.85 -10.57 5.93
C ARG A 163 -28.99 -9.75 6.90
N THR A 164 -27.68 -9.70 6.66
CA THR A 164 -26.74 -8.93 7.48
C THR A 164 -26.90 -7.44 7.22
N VAL A 165 -26.95 -6.66 8.30
CA VAL A 165 -26.87 -5.20 8.28
C VAL A 165 -25.75 -4.72 9.19
N PHE A 166 -25.24 -3.54 8.91
CA PHE A 166 -24.11 -2.92 9.58
C PHE A 166 -24.56 -1.67 10.32
N SER A 167 -23.73 -1.17 11.24
CA SER A 167 -23.94 0.11 11.91
C SER A 167 -22.69 0.97 11.84
N TYR A 168 -22.83 2.19 11.32
CA TYR A 168 -21.72 3.15 11.28
C TYR A 168 -21.27 3.55 12.69
N ASP A 169 -22.22 3.83 13.58
CA ASP A 169 -21.94 4.30 14.94
C ASP A 169 -21.23 3.26 15.80
N ARG A 170 -21.62 1.99 15.64
CA ARG A 170 -21.10 0.89 16.48
C ARG A 170 -19.86 0.23 15.89
N LEU A 171 -19.65 0.34 14.57
CA LEU A 171 -18.71 -0.50 13.82
C LEU A 171 -18.93 -2.00 14.08
N GLN A 172 -20.21 -2.36 14.22
CA GLN A 172 -20.72 -3.72 14.42
C GLN A 172 -21.72 -4.10 13.32
N GLN A 173 -21.92 -5.39 13.12
CA GLN A 173 -22.91 -5.96 12.22
C GLN A 173 -23.88 -6.86 12.99
N ARG A 174 -25.05 -7.15 12.40
CA ARG A 174 -26.01 -8.12 12.93
C ARG A 174 -26.76 -8.79 11.79
N VAL A 175 -27.24 -9.99 12.05
CA VAL A 175 -28.15 -10.71 11.15
C VAL A 175 -29.59 -10.38 11.55
N LEU A 176 -30.42 -9.94 10.60
CA LEU A 176 -31.86 -9.74 10.83
C LEU A 176 -32.59 -11.09 10.84
N ASP A 177 -33.61 -11.24 11.69
CA ASP A 177 -34.47 -12.42 11.69
C ASP A 177 -35.21 -12.57 10.35
N PRO A 178 -35.50 -13.80 9.87
CA PRO A 178 -36.14 -13.99 8.57
C PRO A 178 -37.56 -13.40 8.54
N ALA A 179 -38.21 -13.30 9.70
CA ALA A 179 -39.53 -12.71 9.85
C ALA A 179 -39.53 -11.17 9.77
N ASP A 180 -38.37 -10.54 9.97
CA ASP A 180 -38.22 -9.08 9.99
C ASP A 180 -37.81 -8.51 8.62
N VAL A 181 -37.45 -9.36 7.66
CA VAL A 181 -37.12 -8.94 6.30
C VAL A 181 -38.32 -9.07 5.36
N PRO A 182 -38.56 -8.10 4.46
CA PRO A 182 -39.62 -8.22 3.46
C PRO A 182 -39.28 -9.33 2.45
N ALA A 183 -40.31 -9.89 1.82
CA ALA A 183 -40.12 -10.74 0.65
C ALA A 183 -39.37 -9.97 -0.44
N TYR A 184 -38.50 -10.68 -1.16
CA TYR A 184 -37.66 -10.11 -2.18
C TYR A 184 -38.47 -9.83 -3.46
N GLU A 185 -38.51 -8.58 -3.88
CA GLU A 185 -39.19 -8.17 -5.11
C GLU A 185 -38.23 -8.26 -6.31
N LEU A 186 -38.40 -9.28 -7.14
CA LEU A 186 -37.65 -9.41 -8.39
C LEU A 186 -38.18 -8.42 -9.44
N THR A 187 -37.36 -7.45 -9.82
CA THR A 187 -37.72 -6.50 -10.89
C THR A 187 -37.51 -7.13 -12.26
N VAL A 188 -38.53 -7.07 -13.13
CA VAL A 188 -38.45 -7.55 -14.52
C VAL A 188 -38.66 -6.38 -15.50
N HIS A 189 -37.65 -6.10 -16.31
CA HIS A 189 -37.69 -5.11 -17.39
C HIS A 189 -38.13 -5.80 -18.68
N ASP A 190 -39.37 -5.58 -19.10
CA ASP A 190 -39.92 -6.19 -20.31
C ASP A 190 -39.70 -5.29 -21.54
N PHE A 191 -38.85 -5.74 -22.46
CA PHE A 191 -38.60 -5.09 -23.74
C PHE A 191 -39.56 -5.55 -24.84
N GLY A 192 -40.54 -6.42 -24.54
CA GLY A 192 -41.60 -6.82 -25.44
C GLY A 192 -41.08 -7.55 -26.68
N THR A 193 -41.34 -6.98 -27.87
CA THR A 193 -41.00 -7.62 -29.15
C THR A 193 -39.58 -7.31 -29.65
N HIS A 194 -38.77 -6.57 -28.89
CA HIS A 194 -37.38 -6.29 -29.27
C HIS A 194 -36.55 -7.56 -29.11
N ASP A 195 -35.75 -7.89 -30.13
CA ASP A 195 -34.68 -8.87 -29.99
C ASP A 195 -33.56 -8.28 -29.10
N TYR A 196 -32.74 -9.15 -28.52
CA TYR A 196 -31.64 -8.76 -27.65
C TYR A 196 -30.68 -7.78 -28.33
N ASP A 197 -30.45 -6.65 -27.65
CA ASP A 197 -29.44 -5.66 -27.98
C ASP A 197 -28.79 -5.17 -26.68
N ALA A 198 -27.46 -5.35 -26.57
CA ALA A 198 -26.69 -4.95 -25.40
C ALA A 198 -26.80 -3.45 -25.08
N SER A 199 -27.12 -2.59 -26.06
CA SER A 199 -27.31 -1.16 -25.88
C SER A 199 -28.50 -0.83 -24.96
N HIS A 200 -29.55 -1.67 -24.96
CA HIS A 200 -30.71 -1.51 -24.08
C HIS A 200 -30.36 -1.76 -22.60
N LEU A 201 -29.25 -2.45 -22.32
CA LEU A 201 -28.78 -2.74 -20.97
C LEU A 201 -27.91 -1.61 -20.40
N ALA A 202 -27.49 -0.62 -21.19
CA ALA A 202 -26.53 0.38 -20.77
C ALA A 202 -26.95 1.13 -19.48
N GLY A 203 -28.23 1.53 -19.39
CA GLY A 203 -28.75 2.20 -18.19
C GLY A 203 -28.85 1.28 -16.96
N ILE A 204 -29.13 -0.02 -17.16
CA ILE A 204 -29.19 -1.00 -16.08
C ILE A 204 -27.77 -1.29 -15.58
N ARG A 205 -26.82 -1.53 -16.49
CA ARG A 205 -25.39 -1.70 -16.21
C ARG A 205 -24.86 -0.52 -15.44
N GLU A 206 -25.08 0.70 -15.92
CA GLU A 206 -24.61 1.93 -15.30
C GLU A 206 -25.09 2.09 -13.85
N ARG A 207 -26.36 1.76 -13.58
CA ARG A 207 -26.93 1.84 -12.24
C ARG A 207 -26.46 0.71 -11.32
N LEU A 208 -26.49 -0.54 -11.79
CA LEU A 208 -26.23 -1.72 -10.96
C LEU A 208 -24.74 -1.95 -10.71
N SER A 209 -23.87 -1.66 -11.69
CA SER A 209 -22.41 -1.84 -11.55
C SER A 209 -21.73 -0.82 -10.63
N HIS A 210 -22.44 0.25 -10.26
CA HIS A 210 -21.93 1.33 -9.40
C HIS A 210 -22.87 1.58 -8.21
N GLN A 211 -23.70 0.58 -7.86
CA GLN A 211 -24.69 0.73 -6.81
C GLN A 211 -24.01 0.84 -5.44
N LEU A 212 -24.20 1.99 -4.79
CA LEU A 212 -23.79 2.21 -3.40
C LEU A 212 -24.96 1.88 -2.46
N TYR A 213 -24.92 0.71 -1.84
CA TYR A 213 -25.94 0.26 -0.89
C TYR A 213 -25.79 1.01 0.45
N ASP A 214 -26.92 1.30 1.10
CA ASP A 214 -26.93 1.71 2.51
C ASP A 214 -26.69 0.46 3.37
N PRO A 215 -25.52 0.32 4.02
CA PRO A 215 -25.15 -0.89 4.73
C PRO A 215 -26.01 -1.14 5.99
N GLU A 216 -26.79 -0.15 6.45
CA GLU A 216 -27.71 -0.30 7.58
C GLU A 216 -29.07 -0.91 7.16
N ARG A 217 -29.29 -1.14 5.85
CA ARG A 217 -30.57 -1.60 5.30
C ARG A 217 -30.41 -2.86 4.45
N PHE A 218 -31.31 -3.81 4.68
CA PHE A 218 -31.50 -4.93 3.77
C PHE A 218 -32.29 -4.50 2.51
N PRO A 219 -32.01 -5.05 1.32
CA PRO A 219 -30.89 -5.97 0.99
C PRO A 219 -29.62 -5.23 0.53
N LEU A 220 -28.47 -5.88 0.73
CA LEU A 220 -27.15 -5.44 0.23
C LEU A 220 -26.77 -6.12 -1.11
N PHE A 221 -27.79 -6.49 -1.88
CA PHE A 221 -27.68 -7.07 -3.20
C PHE A 221 -28.93 -6.77 -4.02
N THR A 222 -28.82 -6.82 -5.35
CA THR A 222 -29.93 -6.62 -6.29
C THR A 222 -29.92 -7.69 -7.38
N LEU A 223 -31.08 -8.28 -7.67
CA LEU A 223 -31.37 -9.14 -8.79
C LEU A 223 -32.45 -8.50 -9.64
N GLU A 224 -32.20 -8.40 -10.94
CA GLU A 224 -33.17 -7.91 -11.91
C GLU A 224 -33.11 -8.77 -13.18
N VAL A 225 -34.19 -8.85 -13.92
CA VAL A 225 -34.24 -9.59 -15.20
C VAL A 225 -34.64 -8.65 -16.33
N SER A 226 -33.84 -8.58 -17.38
CA SER A 226 -34.24 -7.96 -18.65
C SER A 226 -34.77 -9.03 -19.60
N ARG A 227 -36.04 -8.93 -19.98
CA ARG A 227 -36.71 -9.88 -20.90
C ARG A 227 -36.83 -9.28 -22.29
N PHE A 228 -36.20 -9.92 -23.27
CA PHE A 228 -36.32 -9.66 -24.70
C PHE A 228 -37.14 -10.76 -25.37
N ARG A 229 -37.42 -10.62 -26.67
CA ARG A 229 -38.18 -11.61 -27.43
C ARG A 229 -37.47 -12.96 -27.52
N ASP A 230 -36.15 -12.95 -27.66
CA ASP A 230 -35.32 -14.14 -27.94
C ASP A 230 -34.42 -14.55 -26.76
N ARG A 231 -34.30 -13.70 -25.73
CA ARG A 231 -33.40 -13.89 -24.58
C ARG A 231 -33.88 -13.23 -23.29
N CYS A 232 -33.39 -13.73 -22.17
CA CYS A 232 -33.46 -13.09 -20.86
C CYS A 232 -32.04 -12.80 -20.35
N VAL A 233 -31.86 -11.69 -19.65
CA VAL A 233 -30.60 -11.34 -18.98
C VAL A 233 -30.86 -11.19 -17.50
N LEU A 234 -30.23 -12.02 -16.69
CA LEU A 234 -30.26 -11.93 -15.24
C LEU A 234 -29.08 -11.09 -14.76
N HIS A 235 -29.40 -9.99 -14.10
CA HIS A 235 -28.46 -9.05 -13.52
C HIS A 235 -28.28 -9.35 -12.03
N PHE A 236 -27.04 -9.46 -11.57
CA PHE A 236 -26.68 -9.55 -10.15
C PHE A 236 -25.77 -8.40 -9.77
N SER A 237 -26.14 -7.67 -8.73
CA SER A 237 -25.31 -6.64 -8.10
C SER A 237 -25.10 -7.01 -6.64
N TRP A 238 -23.85 -7.09 -6.20
CA TRP A 238 -23.47 -7.52 -4.86
C TRP A 238 -22.60 -6.49 -4.17
N ASP A 239 -23.00 -6.10 -2.96
CA ASP A 239 -22.07 -5.48 -2.03
C ASP A 239 -21.20 -6.56 -1.36
N LEU A 240 -19.89 -6.55 -1.61
CA LEU A 240 -18.98 -7.54 -1.05
C LEU A 240 -18.63 -7.28 0.43
N ILE A 241 -19.27 -6.31 1.09
CA ILE A 241 -19.18 -6.19 2.56
C ILE A 241 -19.70 -7.43 3.29
N ILE A 242 -20.69 -8.13 2.71
CA ILE A 242 -21.28 -9.34 3.31
C ILE A 242 -20.58 -10.64 2.90
N LEU A 243 -19.90 -10.68 1.76
CA LEU A 243 -19.40 -11.92 1.15
C LEU A 243 -17.99 -11.76 0.59
N ASP A 244 -17.10 -12.69 0.92
CA ASP A 244 -15.88 -12.91 0.16
C ASP A 244 -16.18 -13.69 -1.15
N VAL A 245 -15.15 -13.89 -1.98
CA VAL A 245 -15.30 -14.59 -3.27
C VAL A 245 -15.82 -16.02 -3.09
N GLN A 246 -15.30 -16.76 -2.12
CA GLN A 246 -15.68 -18.16 -1.87
C GLN A 246 -17.14 -18.26 -1.39
N SER A 247 -17.55 -17.41 -0.44
CA SER A 247 -18.92 -17.38 0.07
C SER A 247 -19.90 -16.93 -1.00
N ARG A 248 -19.53 -15.96 -1.85
CA ARG A 248 -20.37 -15.56 -3.00
C ARG A 248 -20.60 -16.73 -3.95
N LEU A 249 -19.55 -17.47 -4.32
CA LEU A 249 -19.69 -18.66 -5.17
C LEU A 249 -20.55 -19.74 -4.51
N ALA A 250 -20.42 -19.94 -3.19
CA ALA A 250 -21.26 -20.88 -2.44
C ALA A 250 -22.75 -20.45 -2.42
N VAL A 251 -23.02 -19.15 -2.24
CA VAL A 251 -24.37 -18.58 -2.33
C VAL A 251 -24.96 -18.76 -3.74
N LEU A 252 -24.17 -18.49 -4.78
CA LEU A 252 -24.62 -18.71 -6.16
C LEU A 252 -24.96 -20.18 -6.41
N ARG A 253 -24.07 -21.13 -6.07
CA ARG A 253 -24.35 -22.57 -6.17
C ARG A 253 -25.60 -22.98 -5.38
N ARG A 254 -25.82 -22.40 -4.20
CA ARG A 254 -27.03 -22.65 -3.41
C ARG A 254 -28.29 -22.19 -4.11
N LEU A 255 -28.26 -21.01 -4.76
CA LEU A 255 -29.37 -20.51 -5.58
C LEU A 255 -29.61 -21.40 -6.80
N ASP A 256 -28.55 -21.88 -7.45
CA ASP A 256 -28.63 -22.86 -8.55
C ASP A 256 -29.39 -24.12 -8.12
N ASP A 257 -28.98 -24.74 -7.01
CA ASP A 257 -29.62 -25.94 -6.49
C ASP A 257 -31.09 -25.72 -6.11
N ILE A 258 -31.40 -24.58 -5.48
CA ILE A 258 -32.78 -24.22 -5.11
C ILE A 258 -33.63 -24.09 -6.37
N TYR A 259 -33.14 -23.34 -7.36
CA TYR A 259 -33.86 -23.06 -8.59
C TYR A 259 -34.07 -24.34 -9.39
N ARG A 260 -33.03 -25.14 -9.62
CA ARG A 260 -33.11 -26.43 -10.34
C ARG A 260 -33.91 -27.50 -9.61
N GLY A 261 -34.17 -27.33 -8.31
CA GLY A 261 -34.91 -28.29 -7.50
C GLY A 261 -34.09 -29.52 -7.09
N THR A 262 -32.78 -29.37 -6.92
CA THR A 262 -31.87 -30.48 -6.58
C THR A 262 -32.16 -31.03 -5.18
N GLU A 263 -32.46 -32.33 -5.06
CA GLU A 263 -32.78 -32.99 -3.78
C GLU A 263 -31.58 -33.12 -2.83
N ARG A 264 -30.35 -33.12 -3.35
CA ARG A 264 -29.10 -33.28 -2.56
C ARG A 264 -28.33 -31.97 -2.45
N ARG A 265 -28.76 -31.10 -1.53
CA ARG A 265 -28.03 -29.89 -1.15
C ARG A 265 -27.22 -30.15 0.13
N PRO A 266 -25.94 -29.76 0.22
CA PRO A 266 -25.17 -29.83 1.48
C PRO A 266 -25.89 -29.06 2.59
N GLU A 267 -25.91 -29.55 3.82
CA GLU A 267 -26.44 -28.78 4.95
C GLU A 267 -25.53 -27.59 5.25
N LEU A 268 -26.12 -26.45 5.59
CA LEU A 268 -25.35 -25.31 6.09
C LEU A 268 -24.82 -25.64 7.50
N PRO A 269 -23.62 -25.18 7.88
CA PRO A 269 -23.10 -25.38 9.22
C PRO A 269 -24.06 -24.84 10.29
N ARG A 270 -24.02 -25.45 11.49
CA ARG A 270 -24.77 -24.93 12.64
C ARG A 270 -24.18 -23.65 13.19
N ALA A 271 -22.87 -23.47 13.07
CA ALA A 271 -22.18 -22.24 13.42
C ALA A 271 -22.53 -21.15 12.39
N SER A 272 -22.54 -19.91 12.85
CA SER A 272 -22.75 -18.71 12.03
C SER A 272 -21.44 -17.95 11.82
N PHE A 273 -21.44 -17.00 10.88
CA PHE A 273 -20.33 -16.06 10.75
C PHE A 273 -20.11 -15.23 12.03
N LYS A 274 -21.18 -14.96 12.78
CA LYS A 274 -21.08 -14.32 14.10
C LYS A 274 -20.25 -15.15 15.07
N ASP A 275 -20.51 -16.45 15.17
CA ASP A 275 -19.77 -17.34 16.08
C ASP A 275 -18.27 -17.34 15.74
N TYR A 276 -17.96 -17.37 14.44
CA TYR A 276 -16.59 -17.25 13.96
C TYR A 276 -15.96 -15.92 14.38
N GLN A 277 -16.65 -14.82 14.13
CA GLN A 277 -16.11 -13.49 14.39
C GLN A 277 -15.97 -13.17 15.89
N ASP A 278 -16.90 -13.62 16.73
CA ASP A 278 -16.77 -13.55 18.19
C ASP A 278 -15.52 -14.32 18.65
N TYR A 279 -15.27 -15.49 18.07
CA TYR A 279 -14.08 -16.30 18.36
C TYR A 279 -12.79 -15.60 17.92
N ILE A 280 -12.76 -15.04 16.71
CA ILE A 280 -11.61 -14.23 16.24
C ILE A 280 -11.37 -13.03 17.15
N GLY A 281 -12.42 -12.38 17.65
CA GLY A 281 -12.32 -11.31 18.64
C GLY A 281 -11.59 -11.74 19.92
N LEU A 282 -11.86 -12.96 20.39
CA LEU A 282 -11.16 -13.55 21.55
C LEU A 282 -9.70 -13.90 21.23
N LEU A 283 -9.44 -14.38 20.01
CA LEU A 283 -8.09 -14.72 19.55
C LEU A 283 -7.15 -13.51 19.54
N LYS A 284 -7.66 -12.28 19.42
CA LYS A 284 -6.87 -11.04 19.58
C LYS A 284 -6.25 -10.84 20.98
N HIS A 285 -6.67 -11.63 21.97
CA HIS A 285 -6.09 -11.62 23.33
C HIS A 285 -5.06 -12.73 23.57
N SER A 286 -4.70 -13.47 22.52
CA SER A 286 -3.71 -14.55 22.57
C SER A 286 -2.27 -14.04 22.56
N GLN A 287 -1.32 -14.92 22.91
CA GLN A 287 0.10 -14.65 22.73
C GLN A 287 0.46 -14.55 21.23
N TRP A 288 -0.18 -15.38 20.40
CA TRP A 288 0.00 -15.36 18.95
C TRP A 288 -0.27 -13.99 18.33
N TYR A 289 -1.41 -13.37 18.66
CA TYR A 289 -1.75 -12.05 18.13
C TYR A 289 -0.74 -10.97 18.55
N GLU A 290 -0.23 -11.02 19.78
CA GLU A 290 0.76 -10.06 20.26
C GLU A 290 2.14 -10.27 19.60
N GLU A 291 2.50 -11.52 19.28
CA GLU A 291 3.70 -11.85 18.50
C GLU A 291 3.60 -11.30 17.07
N ASP A 292 2.49 -11.55 16.38
CA ASP A 292 2.20 -10.99 15.05
C ASP A 292 2.22 -9.46 15.06
N ARG A 293 1.61 -8.84 16.07
CA ARG A 293 1.63 -7.39 16.25
C ARG A 293 3.05 -6.85 16.44
N SER A 294 3.86 -7.51 17.27
CA SER A 294 5.25 -7.10 17.55
C SER A 294 6.10 -7.19 16.29
N TYR A 295 5.96 -8.27 15.52
CA TYR A 295 6.60 -8.45 14.22
C TYR A 295 6.36 -7.25 13.28
N TRP A 296 5.10 -6.81 13.15
CA TRP A 296 4.77 -5.66 12.30
C TRP A 296 5.30 -4.34 12.86
N GLN A 297 5.22 -4.13 14.18
CA GLN A 297 5.73 -2.92 14.83
C GLN A 297 7.22 -2.69 14.58
N GLU A 298 8.02 -3.75 14.61
CA GLU A 298 9.45 -3.68 14.30
C GLU A 298 9.71 -3.23 12.84
N ARG A 299 8.86 -3.66 11.91
CA ARG A 299 8.99 -3.34 10.48
C ARG A 299 8.46 -1.97 10.08
N LEU A 300 7.45 -1.44 10.78
CA LEU A 300 6.81 -0.16 10.46
C LEU A 300 7.81 0.99 10.31
N THR A 301 8.86 1.02 11.14
CA THR A 301 9.87 2.09 11.12
C THR A 301 10.64 2.16 9.79
N GLY A 302 10.80 1.03 9.11
CA GLY A 302 11.48 0.93 7.81
C GLY A 302 10.52 0.79 6.62
N MET A 303 9.21 0.90 6.84
CA MET A 303 8.22 0.76 5.78
C MET A 303 8.12 2.04 4.96
N PRO A 304 8.21 1.98 3.62
CA PRO A 304 8.00 3.14 2.76
C PRO A 304 6.53 3.59 2.79
N LEU A 305 6.31 4.83 2.36
CA LEU A 305 4.96 5.34 2.08
C LEU A 305 4.53 4.92 0.66
N ARG A 306 3.23 5.09 0.35
CA ARG A 306 2.69 4.86 -1.00
C ARG A 306 3.49 5.60 -2.07
N CYS A 307 3.72 4.95 -3.21
CA CYS A 307 4.31 5.59 -4.38
C CYS A 307 3.26 6.37 -5.18
N THR A 308 3.70 7.10 -6.21
CA THR A 308 2.84 7.74 -7.21
C THR A 308 2.86 6.94 -8.51
N LEU A 309 1.82 7.03 -9.32
CA LEU A 309 1.81 6.50 -10.69
C LEU A 309 1.68 7.66 -11.69
N PRO A 310 1.93 7.43 -12.99
CA PRO A 310 1.77 8.46 -14.02
C PRO A 310 0.29 8.75 -14.26
N PHE A 311 -0.33 9.45 -13.31
CA PHE A 311 -1.75 9.74 -13.34
C PHE A 311 -2.09 10.80 -14.39
N LYS A 312 -3.27 10.63 -14.98
CA LYS A 312 -3.93 11.64 -15.79
C LYS A 312 -4.48 12.78 -14.93
N GLU A 313 -5.06 12.44 -13.78
CA GLU A 313 -5.64 13.36 -12.80
C GLU A 313 -5.17 13.02 -11.38
N SER A 314 -5.15 14.00 -10.48
CA SER A 314 -4.82 13.73 -9.07
C SER A 314 -5.91 12.87 -8.41
N PRO A 315 -5.56 11.86 -7.58
CA PRO A 315 -6.52 11.13 -6.76
C PRO A 315 -7.46 12.02 -5.93
N ASP A 316 -6.95 13.15 -5.44
CA ASP A 316 -7.73 14.11 -4.65
C ASP A 316 -8.82 14.84 -5.47
N ALA A 317 -8.74 14.81 -6.81
CA ALA A 317 -9.70 15.48 -7.69
C ALA A 317 -10.90 14.59 -8.06
N VAL A 318 -10.86 13.30 -7.70
CA VAL A 318 -11.90 12.32 -8.07
C VAL A 318 -12.90 12.15 -6.91
N GLU A 319 -14.06 12.81 -7.02
CA GLU A 319 -15.13 12.73 -6.02
C GLU A 319 -16.02 11.49 -6.19
N HIS A 320 -16.29 11.08 -7.43
CA HIS A 320 -17.11 9.91 -7.76
C HIS A 320 -16.34 8.96 -8.69
N PRO A 321 -15.50 8.08 -8.14
CA PRO A 321 -14.68 7.16 -8.92
C PRO A 321 -15.52 6.24 -9.80
N ARG A 322 -15.07 6.05 -11.03
CA ARG A 322 -15.56 5.04 -11.97
C ARG A 322 -14.44 4.05 -12.23
N PHE A 323 -14.81 2.79 -12.45
CA PHE A 323 -13.82 1.74 -12.66
C PHE A 323 -13.92 1.24 -14.10
N ASP A 324 -12.77 1.11 -14.73
CA ASP A 324 -12.62 0.38 -15.98
C ASP A 324 -11.65 -0.79 -15.74
N GLU A 325 -11.59 -1.69 -16.71
CA GLU A 325 -10.79 -2.88 -16.62
C GLU A 325 -10.03 -3.19 -17.92
N HIS A 326 -8.89 -3.85 -17.77
CA HIS A 326 -8.21 -4.46 -18.89
C HIS A 326 -7.79 -5.88 -18.56
N THR A 327 -8.28 -6.82 -19.37
CA THR A 327 -8.09 -8.26 -19.16
C THR A 327 -7.29 -8.87 -20.29
N LEU A 328 -6.24 -9.62 -19.93
CA LEU A 328 -5.46 -10.45 -20.85
C LEU A 328 -5.40 -11.89 -20.33
N TYR A 329 -5.20 -12.83 -21.25
CA TYR A 329 -5.09 -14.25 -20.95
C TYR A 329 -3.74 -14.79 -21.41
N VAL A 330 -3.13 -15.62 -20.57
CA VAL A 330 -1.96 -16.43 -20.90
C VAL A 330 -2.45 -17.87 -21.08
N GLY A 331 -2.21 -18.43 -22.27
CA GLY A 331 -2.69 -19.76 -22.63
C GLY A 331 -2.11 -20.87 -21.74
N ARG A 332 -2.90 -21.93 -21.53
CA ARG A 332 -2.59 -23.07 -20.66
C ARG A 332 -1.15 -23.59 -20.78
N ASP A 333 -0.66 -23.82 -22.00
CA ASP A 333 0.69 -24.39 -22.20
C ASP A 333 1.81 -23.47 -21.66
N VAL A 334 1.66 -22.15 -21.82
CA VAL A 334 2.60 -21.17 -21.28
C VAL A 334 2.48 -21.16 -19.76
N TRP A 335 1.26 -21.14 -19.24
CA TRP A 335 0.99 -21.10 -17.81
C TRP A 335 1.55 -22.31 -17.05
N GLU A 336 1.39 -23.52 -17.58
CA GLU A 336 1.95 -24.73 -16.97
C GLU A 336 3.49 -24.71 -16.98
N ARG A 337 4.11 -24.23 -18.07
CA ARG A 337 5.57 -24.02 -18.09
C ARG A 337 6.01 -22.97 -17.09
N PHE A 338 5.28 -21.87 -16.95
CA PHE A 338 5.57 -20.84 -15.95
C PHE A 338 5.56 -21.41 -14.53
N LYS A 339 4.53 -22.20 -14.17
CA LYS A 339 4.44 -22.88 -12.87
C LYS A 339 5.60 -23.85 -12.64
N GLU A 340 5.96 -24.64 -13.66
CA GLU A 340 7.08 -25.56 -13.58
C GLU A 340 8.42 -24.83 -13.40
N GLN A 341 8.63 -23.70 -14.08
CA GLN A 341 9.81 -22.86 -13.89
C GLN A 341 9.88 -22.30 -12.48
N ALA A 342 8.80 -21.74 -11.94
CA ALA A 342 8.75 -21.27 -10.55
C ALA A 342 9.14 -22.40 -9.57
N ARG A 343 8.59 -23.61 -9.78
CA ARG A 343 8.90 -24.81 -8.98
C ARG A 343 10.39 -25.20 -9.07
N GLN A 344 11.00 -25.14 -10.25
CA GLN A 344 12.43 -25.43 -10.45
C GLN A 344 13.35 -24.46 -9.69
N HIS A 345 12.92 -23.21 -9.56
CA HIS A 345 13.64 -22.19 -8.78
C HIS A 345 13.34 -22.22 -7.28
N GLY A 346 12.45 -23.10 -6.82
CA GLY A 346 12.11 -23.29 -5.41
C GLY A 346 11.23 -22.18 -4.83
N VAL A 347 10.45 -21.50 -5.67
CA VAL A 347 9.60 -20.37 -5.28
C VAL A 347 8.14 -20.64 -5.66
N SER A 348 7.20 -20.06 -4.91
CA SER A 348 5.77 -20.19 -5.22
C SER A 348 5.39 -19.31 -6.40
N THR A 349 4.46 -19.79 -7.23
CA THR A 349 3.95 -19.06 -8.39
C THR A 349 3.42 -17.67 -8.04
N SER A 350 2.72 -17.54 -6.91
CA SER A 350 2.21 -16.26 -6.41
C SER A 350 3.32 -15.26 -6.10
N SER A 351 4.46 -15.72 -5.54
CA SER A 351 5.61 -14.84 -5.31
C SER A 351 6.20 -14.32 -6.62
N VAL A 352 6.31 -15.17 -7.65
CA VAL A 352 6.78 -14.73 -8.98
C VAL A 352 5.84 -13.66 -9.55
N LEU A 353 4.54 -13.92 -9.52
CA LEU A 353 3.52 -12.98 -10.01
C LEU A 353 3.55 -11.64 -9.27
N LEU A 354 3.70 -11.67 -7.94
CA LEU A 354 3.83 -10.47 -7.11
C LEU A 354 5.12 -9.70 -7.42
N SER A 355 6.24 -10.39 -7.61
CA SER A 355 7.50 -9.77 -8.02
C SER A 355 7.39 -9.08 -9.38
N LEU A 356 6.76 -9.72 -10.36
CA LEU A 356 6.56 -9.14 -11.68
C LEU A 356 5.64 -7.92 -11.61
N PHE A 357 4.59 -7.97 -10.79
CA PHE A 357 3.65 -6.86 -10.62
C PHE A 357 4.35 -5.66 -9.97
N GLY A 358 4.99 -5.88 -8.82
CA GLY A 358 5.75 -4.84 -8.15
C GLY A 358 6.88 -4.30 -9.03
N ASN A 359 7.50 -5.13 -9.89
CA ASN A 359 8.53 -4.67 -10.80
C ASN A 359 7.99 -3.69 -11.87
N VAL A 360 6.83 -4.00 -12.46
CA VAL A 360 6.15 -3.12 -13.41
C VAL A 360 5.79 -1.81 -12.71
N ILE A 361 5.12 -1.88 -11.55
CA ILE A 361 4.73 -0.69 -10.78
C ILE A 361 5.96 0.15 -10.38
N SER A 362 7.06 -0.49 -9.95
CA SER A 362 8.29 0.19 -9.57
C SER A 362 8.90 1.01 -10.71
N TYR A 363 8.90 0.46 -11.93
CA TYR A 363 9.43 1.17 -13.09
C TYR A 363 8.62 2.42 -13.42
N PHE A 364 7.29 2.32 -13.48
CA PHE A 364 6.42 3.42 -13.89
C PHE A 364 6.16 4.44 -12.77
N SER A 365 6.27 4.03 -11.50
CA SER A 365 6.21 4.95 -10.36
C SER A 365 7.50 5.72 -10.11
N GLY A 366 8.63 5.25 -10.66
CA GLY A 366 9.98 5.73 -10.30
C GLY A 366 10.41 5.37 -8.88
N SER A 367 9.59 4.61 -8.13
CA SER A 367 9.84 4.23 -6.74
C SER A 367 10.35 2.80 -6.66
N ARG A 368 11.45 2.58 -5.95
CA ARG A 368 12.03 1.24 -5.75
C ARG A 368 11.39 0.47 -4.60
N GLU A 369 10.78 1.17 -3.66
CA GLU A 369 10.17 0.60 -2.46
C GLU A 369 8.80 1.24 -2.25
N PHE A 370 7.78 0.43 -1.96
CA PHE A 370 6.41 0.89 -1.65
C PHE A 370 5.58 -0.22 -1.01
N PRO A 371 4.54 0.14 -0.23
CA PRO A 371 3.60 -0.84 0.31
C PRO A 371 2.58 -1.29 -0.74
N LEU A 372 2.35 -2.60 -0.83
CA LEU A 372 1.29 -3.25 -1.61
C LEU A 372 0.26 -3.87 -0.67
N THR A 373 -1.03 -3.70 -0.96
CA THR A 373 -2.08 -4.42 -0.25
C THR A 373 -2.29 -5.77 -0.92
N LEU A 374 -2.00 -6.85 -0.21
CA LEU A 374 -2.29 -8.21 -0.66
C LEU A 374 -3.61 -8.67 -0.06
N THR A 375 -4.49 -9.24 -0.87
CA THR A 375 -5.73 -9.86 -0.36
C THR A 375 -5.49 -11.35 -0.06
N LEU A 376 -5.88 -11.78 1.13
CA LEU A 376 -5.85 -13.17 1.57
C LEU A 376 -7.27 -13.66 1.91
N PHE A 377 -7.44 -14.97 1.94
CA PHE A 377 -8.68 -15.63 2.39
C PHE A 377 -8.36 -16.48 3.61
N ASN A 378 -8.27 -15.85 4.79
CA ASN A 378 -7.89 -16.54 6.02
C ASN A 378 -9.14 -17.09 6.72
N ARG A 379 -9.30 -18.42 6.65
CA ARG A 379 -10.35 -19.16 7.37
C ARG A 379 -9.70 -20.05 8.43
N TYR A 380 -9.39 -19.49 9.60
CA TYR A 380 -8.86 -20.31 10.70
C TYR A 380 -9.85 -21.41 11.10
N PRO A 381 -9.42 -22.66 11.31
CA PRO A 381 -10.28 -23.80 11.61
C PRO A 381 -10.74 -23.79 13.09
N VAL A 382 -11.34 -22.69 13.52
CA VAL A 382 -11.77 -22.44 14.90
C VAL A 382 -13.10 -23.09 15.27
N LEU A 383 -13.92 -23.42 14.26
CA LEU A 383 -15.24 -24.02 14.41
C LEU A 383 -15.40 -25.20 13.45
N GLU A 384 -16.24 -26.16 13.83
CA GLU A 384 -16.60 -27.25 12.92
C GLU A 384 -17.34 -26.68 11.70
N GLY A 385 -16.83 -26.98 10.51
CA GLY A 385 -17.41 -26.51 9.25
C GLY A 385 -17.08 -25.07 8.86
N THR A 386 -16.04 -24.45 9.41
CA THR A 386 -15.61 -23.07 9.02
C THR A 386 -15.52 -22.87 7.51
N GLU A 387 -14.98 -23.83 6.77
CA GLU A 387 -14.84 -23.75 5.30
C GLU A 387 -16.17 -23.56 4.57
N ALA A 388 -17.27 -24.03 5.15
CA ALA A 388 -18.61 -23.91 4.57
C ALA A 388 -19.42 -22.72 5.13
N LEU A 389 -18.86 -21.95 6.07
CA LEU A 389 -19.50 -20.74 6.59
C LEU A 389 -19.55 -19.68 5.49
N LEU A 390 -20.64 -18.92 5.48
CA LEU A 390 -20.86 -17.82 4.55
C LEU A 390 -20.60 -16.49 5.26
N GLY A 391 -19.74 -15.67 4.69
CA GLY A 391 -19.38 -14.37 5.26
C GLY A 391 -18.23 -13.71 4.50
N ASN A 392 -17.79 -12.56 4.98
CA ASN A 392 -16.61 -11.91 4.43
C ASN A 392 -15.36 -12.24 5.24
N PHE A 393 -14.66 -13.31 4.84
CA PHE A 393 -13.40 -13.76 5.42
C PHE A 393 -12.17 -13.14 4.74
N THR A 394 -12.37 -12.13 3.89
CA THR A 394 -11.26 -11.44 3.25
C THR A 394 -10.38 -10.81 4.34
N SER A 395 -9.09 -11.10 4.30
CA SER A 395 -8.07 -10.43 5.12
C SER A 395 -7.06 -9.79 4.19
N THR A 396 -6.19 -8.95 4.74
CA THR A 396 -5.10 -8.34 3.97
C THR A 396 -3.78 -8.47 4.68
N VAL A 397 -2.69 -8.38 3.91
CA VAL A 397 -1.32 -8.18 4.39
C VAL A 397 -0.75 -6.96 3.69
N LEU A 398 -0.07 -6.09 4.43
CA LEU A 398 0.63 -4.94 3.87
C LEU A 398 2.06 -5.35 3.52
N PHE A 399 2.29 -5.65 2.25
CA PHE A 399 3.57 -6.15 1.77
C PHE A 399 4.52 -5.01 1.39
N HIS A 400 5.70 -4.98 2.00
CA HIS A 400 6.77 -4.05 1.62
C HIS A 400 7.48 -4.59 0.36
N TYR A 401 7.08 -4.09 -0.82
CA TYR A 401 7.80 -4.40 -2.05
C TYR A 401 9.11 -3.59 -2.11
N ALA A 402 10.22 -4.27 -2.40
CA ALA A 402 11.54 -3.64 -2.51
C ALA A 402 12.37 -4.18 -3.69
N ASP A 403 12.63 -3.30 -4.64
CA ASP A 403 13.46 -3.53 -5.82
C ASP A 403 14.87 -2.97 -5.63
N GLN A 404 15.82 -3.85 -5.34
CA GLN A 404 17.23 -3.47 -5.12
C GLN A 404 18.07 -3.55 -6.40
N GLY A 405 17.46 -3.70 -7.59
CA GLY A 405 18.19 -3.74 -8.85
C GLY A 405 19.04 -5.00 -9.06
N ALA A 406 18.74 -6.07 -8.32
CA ALA A 406 19.34 -7.39 -8.53
C ALA A 406 18.70 -8.10 -9.74
N ASP A 407 19.29 -9.23 -10.15
CA ASP A 407 18.70 -10.13 -11.14
C ASP A 407 17.30 -10.64 -10.71
N ILE A 408 16.52 -11.13 -11.66
CA ILE A 408 15.11 -11.54 -11.41
C ILE A 408 15.00 -12.69 -10.43
N VAL A 409 15.96 -13.62 -10.40
CA VAL A 409 15.95 -14.74 -9.45
C VAL A 409 16.08 -14.21 -8.02
N SER A 410 17.02 -13.29 -7.79
CA SER A 410 17.20 -12.63 -6.50
C SER A 410 15.98 -11.82 -6.07
N LEU A 411 15.35 -11.08 -6.98
CA LEU A 411 14.10 -10.36 -6.70
C LEU A 411 13.00 -11.32 -6.27
N VAL A 412 12.76 -12.38 -7.05
CA VAL A 412 11.69 -13.35 -6.78
C VAL A 412 11.91 -14.12 -5.49
N ARG A 413 13.14 -14.57 -5.20
CA ARG A 413 13.46 -15.25 -3.96
C ARG A 413 13.21 -14.37 -2.74
N ARG A 414 13.62 -13.11 -2.79
CA ARG A 414 13.34 -12.17 -1.69
C ARG A 414 11.85 -11.94 -1.53
N THR A 415 11.13 -11.68 -2.62
CA THR A 415 9.68 -11.53 -2.55
C THR A 415 9.03 -12.78 -1.96
N HIS A 416 9.53 -13.97 -2.31
CA HIS A 416 9.05 -15.23 -1.75
C HIS A 416 9.28 -15.33 -0.24
N ASP A 417 10.51 -15.16 0.22
CA ASP A 417 10.86 -15.28 1.63
C ASP A 417 10.10 -14.27 2.48
N VAL A 418 10.04 -13.00 2.04
CA VAL A 418 9.31 -11.94 2.74
C VAL A 418 7.81 -12.20 2.71
N LEU A 419 7.25 -12.62 1.58
CA LEU A 419 5.81 -12.88 1.47
C LEU A 419 5.36 -13.97 2.44
N TRP A 420 6.09 -15.07 2.53
CA TRP A 420 5.73 -16.17 3.43
C TRP A 420 5.87 -15.80 4.91
N GLU A 421 6.91 -15.03 5.26
CA GLU A 421 7.07 -14.49 6.60
C GLU A 421 5.97 -13.48 6.95
N ASP A 422 5.59 -12.60 6.03
CA ASP A 422 4.51 -11.65 6.23
C ASP A 422 3.15 -12.36 6.38
N ILE A 423 2.89 -13.42 5.59
CA ILE A 423 1.67 -14.23 5.68
C ILE A 423 1.60 -15.02 6.99
N SER A 424 2.72 -15.50 7.54
CA SER A 424 2.72 -16.22 8.81
C SER A 424 2.32 -15.35 10.00
N HIS A 425 2.35 -14.02 9.82
CA HIS A 425 1.94 -13.02 10.82
C HIS A 425 0.64 -12.29 10.43
N ALA A 426 -0.23 -12.94 9.65
CA ALA A 426 -1.46 -12.35 9.12
C ALA A 426 -2.63 -12.30 10.13
N LEU A 427 -2.45 -12.76 11.37
CA LEU A 427 -3.49 -12.61 12.41
C LEU A 427 -3.61 -11.13 12.84
N TYR A 428 -2.51 -10.37 12.73
CA TYR A 428 -2.55 -8.90 12.75
C TYR A 428 -2.73 -8.39 11.31
N SER A 429 -3.93 -7.91 11.00
CA SER A 429 -4.33 -7.66 9.61
C SER A 429 -3.59 -6.49 8.97
N GLY A 430 -3.46 -6.51 7.64
CA GLY A 430 -2.87 -5.42 6.86
C GLY A 430 -3.60 -4.09 7.06
N VAL A 431 -4.91 -4.09 7.35
CA VAL A 431 -5.65 -2.87 7.72
C VAL A 431 -5.17 -2.32 9.06
N GLU A 432 -4.89 -3.17 10.05
CA GLU A 432 -4.32 -2.75 11.34
C GLU A 432 -2.89 -2.20 11.16
N VAL A 433 -2.06 -2.86 10.35
CA VAL A 433 -0.72 -2.36 9.98
C VAL A 433 -0.79 -0.99 9.31
N GLN A 434 -1.71 -0.79 8.36
CA GLN A 434 -1.90 0.50 7.68
C GLN A 434 -2.32 1.62 8.64
N ARG A 435 -3.16 1.31 9.64
CA ARG A 435 -3.54 2.28 10.68
C ARG A 435 -2.36 2.68 11.56
N ASP A 436 -1.53 1.71 11.94
CA ASP A 436 -0.34 1.99 12.74
C ASP A 436 0.71 2.78 11.95
N LEU A 437 0.90 2.47 10.67
CA LEU A 437 1.74 3.25 9.76
C LEU A 437 1.25 4.70 9.63
N SER A 438 -0.06 4.88 9.50
CA SER A 438 -0.68 6.21 9.44
C SER A 438 -0.43 6.99 10.73
N ARG A 439 -0.59 6.36 11.89
CA ARG A 439 -0.34 6.97 13.19
C ARG A 439 1.13 7.35 13.38
N LEU A 440 2.04 6.46 12.98
CA LEU A 440 3.49 6.66 13.13
C LEU A 440 3.98 7.88 12.34
N HIS A 441 3.49 8.06 11.11
CA HIS A 441 3.91 9.15 10.22
C HIS A 441 2.97 10.37 10.23
N GLY A 442 1.89 10.35 11.03
CA GLY A 442 0.90 11.43 11.05
C GLY A 442 0.22 11.63 9.70
N LEU A 443 -0.05 10.55 8.98
CA LEU A 443 -0.68 10.59 7.66
C LEU A 443 -2.14 11.07 7.78
N ASP A 444 -2.62 11.71 6.72
CA ASP A 444 -4.01 12.10 6.59
C ASP A 444 -4.91 10.85 6.59
N THR A 445 -5.76 10.73 7.60
CA THR A 445 -6.67 9.58 7.77
C THR A 445 -7.74 9.48 6.69
N THR A 446 -7.88 10.52 5.86
CA THR A 446 -8.79 10.52 4.70
C THR A 446 -8.13 9.97 3.43
N LYS A 447 -6.85 9.62 3.44
CA LYS A 447 -6.13 9.13 2.26
C LYS A 447 -5.78 7.64 2.34
N ALA A 448 -5.75 6.98 1.20
CA ALA A 448 -5.41 5.55 1.11
C ALA A 448 -3.93 5.32 1.41
N VAL A 449 -3.60 4.44 2.36
CA VAL A 449 -2.21 4.18 2.78
C VAL A 449 -1.46 3.30 1.78
N SER A 450 -2.16 2.33 1.16
CA SER A 450 -1.62 1.46 0.12
C SER A 450 -2.69 1.19 -0.95
N PRO A 451 -2.90 2.13 -1.89
CA PRO A 451 -3.94 2.07 -2.92
C PRO A 451 -3.58 1.19 -4.13
N ILE A 452 -2.51 0.39 -4.03
CA ILE A 452 -2.09 -0.55 -5.07
C ILE A 452 -2.32 -1.95 -4.52
N VAL A 453 -3.26 -2.66 -5.14
CA VAL A 453 -3.76 -3.95 -4.64
C VAL A 453 -3.29 -5.08 -5.55
N PHE A 454 -2.94 -6.21 -4.94
CA PHE A 454 -2.70 -7.46 -5.63
C PHE A 454 -3.62 -8.54 -5.08
N THR A 455 -4.48 -9.04 -5.95
CA THR A 455 -5.49 -10.07 -5.66
C THR A 455 -5.11 -11.38 -6.35
N GLY A 456 -4.40 -12.25 -5.63
CA GLY A 456 -3.94 -13.55 -6.16
C GLY A 456 -4.93 -14.68 -5.89
N VAL A 457 -5.52 -15.25 -6.94
CA VAL A 457 -6.41 -16.43 -6.88
C VAL A 457 -5.81 -17.55 -7.74
N VAL A 458 -4.61 -17.98 -7.36
CA VAL A 458 -3.86 -19.04 -8.05
C VAL A 458 -4.03 -20.35 -7.27
N GLY A 459 -4.35 -21.45 -7.95
CA GLY A 459 -4.55 -22.76 -7.32
C GLY A 459 -5.95 -23.05 -6.75
N ASN A 460 -6.94 -22.15 -6.91
CA ASN A 460 -8.31 -22.35 -6.40
C ASN A 460 -9.24 -23.03 -7.43
N GLU A 461 -10.20 -23.82 -6.92
CA GLU A 461 -11.21 -24.59 -7.67
C GLU A 461 -12.38 -23.72 -8.22
N THR A 462 -12.12 -22.49 -8.67
CA THR A 462 -13.18 -21.65 -9.27
C THR A 462 -13.55 -22.08 -10.70
N ARG A 463 -12.74 -22.97 -11.30
CA ARG A 463 -12.83 -23.46 -12.68
C ARG A 463 -14.20 -24.04 -13.06
N ASP A 464 -14.89 -24.68 -12.13
CA ASP A 464 -16.13 -25.40 -12.43
C ASP A 464 -17.31 -24.45 -12.63
N PHE A 465 -17.36 -23.35 -11.87
CA PHE A 465 -18.46 -22.37 -11.97
C PHE A 465 -18.38 -21.55 -13.27
N GLU A 466 -17.18 -21.28 -13.77
CA GLU A 466 -16.98 -20.52 -15.01
C GLU A 466 -17.55 -21.24 -16.24
N ARG A 467 -17.58 -22.58 -16.25
CA ARG A 467 -17.97 -23.39 -17.41
C ARG A 467 -19.37 -23.98 -17.32
N ALA A 468 -19.87 -24.21 -16.12
CA ALA A 468 -21.18 -24.81 -15.93
C ALA A 468 -22.29 -23.79 -16.17
N ALA A 469 -23.38 -24.25 -16.81
CA ALA A 469 -24.60 -23.47 -16.93
C ALA A 469 -25.22 -23.23 -15.54
N TYR A 470 -25.52 -21.98 -15.24
CA TYR A 470 -26.05 -21.48 -13.98
C TYR A 470 -27.56 -21.30 -14.07
N LEU A 471 -28.31 -21.82 -13.10
CA LEU A 471 -29.78 -21.87 -12.99
C LEU A 471 -30.48 -22.75 -14.03
N ASP A 472 -30.17 -22.57 -15.31
CA ASP A 472 -30.86 -23.25 -16.39
C ASP A 472 -29.90 -23.63 -17.51
N ASP A 473 -30.15 -24.78 -18.17
CA ASP A 473 -29.29 -25.29 -19.23
C ASP A 473 -29.37 -24.47 -20.52
N SER A 474 -30.35 -23.56 -20.62
CA SER A 474 -30.47 -22.61 -21.73
C SER A 474 -29.53 -21.40 -21.63
N GLU A 475 -28.69 -21.33 -20.59
CA GLU A 475 -27.69 -20.27 -20.44
C GLU A 475 -26.71 -20.23 -21.62
N LEU A 476 -26.40 -19.02 -22.07
CA LEU A 476 -25.36 -18.70 -23.04
C LEU A 476 -24.07 -18.34 -22.29
N VAL A 477 -23.38 -19.36 -21.76
CA VAL A 477 -22.21 -19.22 -20.86
C VAL A 477 -21.11 -18.32 -21.44
N ASP A 478 -20.84 -18.41 -22.74
CA ASP A 478 -19.80 -17.62 -23.42
C ASP A 478 -20.15 -16.12 -23.53
N GLU A 479 -21.38 -15.74 -23.22
CA GLU A 479 -21.86 -14.36 -23.29
C GLU A 479 -21.96 -13.67 -21.91
N ARG A 480 -21.52 -14.34 -20.84
CA ARG A 480 -21.47 -13.76 -19.48
C ARG A 480 -20.70 -12.44 -19.48
N HIS A 481 -21.22 -11.48 -18.72
CA HIS A 481 -20.55 -10.20 -18.49
C HIS A 481 -20.39 -9.97 -16.99
N TRP A 482 -19.27 -9.37 -16.57
CA TRP A 482 -19.11 -8.95 -15.19
C TRP A 482 -18.14 -7.78 -15.08
N SER A 483 -18.32 -6.99 -14.03
CA SER A 483 -17.43 -5.90 -13.63
C SER A 483 -17.30 -5.88 -12.11
N ALA A 484 -16.25 -5.23 -11.62
CA ALA A 484 -16.01 -5.11 -10.18
C ALA A 484 -15.39 -3.77 -9.82
N GLN A 485 -15.55 -3.38 -8.56
CA GLN A 485 -14.95 -2.19 -7.98
C GLN A 485 -14.18 -2.57 -6.72
N THR A 486 -12.92 -2.14 -6.66
CA THR A 486 -12.08 -2.30 -5.48
C THR A 486 -12.03 -0.98 -4.73
N SER A 487 -12.69 -0.93 -3.56
CA SER A 487 -12.79 0.30 -2.78
C SER A 487 -11.41 0.74 -2.27
N GLN A 488 -11.16 2.05 -2.24
CA GLN A 488 -9.91 2.67 -1.74
C GLN A 488 -8.63 2.29 -2.52
N ALA A 489 -8.76 1.66 -3.69
CA ALA A 489 -7.65 1.32 -4.57
C ALA A 489 -7.64 2.23 -5.80
N TRP A 490 -6.44 2.65 -6.22
CA TRP A 490 -6.26 3.26 -7.54
C TRP A 490 -6.24 2.18 -8.61
N ILE A 491 -5.59 1.06 -8.31
CA ILE A 491 -5.38 -0.05 -9.23
C ILE A 491 -5.28 -1.37 -8.46
N ASP A 492 -5.93 -2.40 -8.98
CA ASP A 492 -5.98 -3.75 -8.44
C ASP A 492 -5.69 -4.76 -9.55
N LEU A 493 -4.59 -5.52 -9.39
CA LEU A 493 -4.30 -6.65 -10.26
C LEU A 493 -4.96 -7.91 -9.68
N GLN A 494 -5.97 -8.40 -10.39
CA GLN A 494 -6.53 -9.73 -10.19
C GLN A 494 -5.79 -10.75 -11.04
N ALA A 495 -4.95 -11.54 -10.37
CA ALA A 495 -4.16 -12.62 -10.95
C ALA A 495 -4.85 -13.96 -10.68
N ILE A 496 -5.62 -14.46 -11.65
CA ILE A 496 -6.55 -15.57 -11.46
C ILE A 496 -6.17 -16.76 -12.35
N GLU A 497 -6.06 -17.94 -11.76
CA GLU A 497 -5.95 -19.17 -12.55
C GLU A 497 -7.34 -19.59 -13.05
N VAL A 498 -7.50 -19.60 -14.37
CA VAL A 498 -8.76 -19.98 -15.04
C VAL A 498 -8.62 -21.37 -15.66
N ALA A 499 -9.71 -21.91 -16.19
CA ALA A 499 -9.68 -23.24 -16.78
C ALA A 499 -8.70 -23.34 -17.96
N ASP A 500 -8.59 -22.32 -18.81
CA ASP A 500 -7.75 -22.34 -20.02
C ASP A 500 -6.37 -21.69 -19.87
N GLY A 501 -5.94 -21.46 -18.63
CA GLY A 501 -4.61 -20.91 -18.33
C GLY A 501 -4.67 -19.89 -17.20
N PHE A 502 -4.23 -18.67 -17.45
CA PHE A 502 -4.15 -17.59 -16.48
C PHE A 502 -4.78 -16.32 -17.01
N MET A 503 -5.50 -15.60 -16.15
CA MET A 503 -6.13 -14.32 -16.44
C MET A 503 -5.43 -13.23 -15.63
N SER A 504 -4.94 -12.20 -16.32
CA SER A 504 -4.47 -10.95 -15.72
C SER A 504 -5.50 -9.87 -15.98
N LYS A 505 -6.27 -9.54 -14.95
CA LYS A 505 -7.31 -8.50 -15.00
C LYS A 505 -6.91 -7.33 -14.11
N TRP A 506 -6.73 -6.17 -14.72
CA TRP A 506 -6.37 -4.93 -14.03
C TRP A 506 -7.63 -4.09 -13.90
N LEU A 507 -8.12 -3.94 -12.67
CA LEU A 507 -9.19 -3.01 -12.32
C LEU A 507 -8.56 -1.69 -11.91
N TYR A 508 -9.06 -0.57 -12.43
CA TYR A 508 -8.47 0.74 -12.13
C TYR A 508 -9.52 1.83 -12.12
N VAL A 509 -9.25 2.90 -11.37
CA VAL A 509 -10.08 4.11 -11.41
C VAL A 509 -9.86 4.80 -12.75
N GLU A 510 -10.88 4.78 -13.61
CA GLU A 510 -10.83 5.24 -15.00
C GLU A 510 -10.31 6.68 -15.10
N GLN A 511 -10.73 7.54 -14.17
CA GLN A 511 -10.33 8.95 -14.18
C GLN A 511 -8.83 9.17 -13.90
N LEU A 512 -8.15 8.23 -13.23
CA LEU A 512 -6.75 8.37 -12.85
C LEU A 512 -5.78 7.97 -13.96
N PHE A 513 -6.20 7.18 -14.93
CA PHE A 513 -5.29 6.59 -15.91
C PHE A 513 -5.82 6.77 -17.33
N ASP A 514 -4.91 7.04 -18.27
CA ASP A 514 -5.23 6.77 -19.67
C ASP A 514 -5.31 5.26 -19.88
N ARG A 515 -6.40 4.80 -20.50
CA ARG A 515 -6.63 3.37 -20.78
C ARG A 515 -5.42 2.70 -21.43
N SER A 516 -4.81 3.35 -22.43
CA SER A 516 -3.62 2.84 -23.12
C SER A 516 -2.42 2.61 -22.19
N ALA A 517 -2.30 3.36 -21.09
CA ALA A 517 -1.25 3.14 -20.10
C ALA A 517 -1.49 1.82 -19.35
N VAL A 518 -2.70 1.57 -18.84
CA VAL A 518 -3.04 0.31 -18.15
C VAL A 518 -2.96 -0.89 -19.09
N GLU A 519 -3.40 -0.74 -20.34
CA GLU A 519 -3.23 -1.76 -21.38
C GLU A 519 -1.77 -2.15 -21.55
N HIS A 520 -0.88 -1.15 -21.56
CA HIS A 520 0.55 -1.35 -21.70
C HIS A 520 1.17 -2.03 -20.47
N LEU A 521 0.79 -1.62 -19.25
CA LEU A 521 1.22 -2.27 -18.01
C LEU A 521 0.83 -3.77 -18.00
N ASN A 522 -0.40 -4.08 -18.38
CA ASN A 522 -0.90 -5.46 -18.42
C ASN A 522 -0.18 -6.28 -19.52
N ARG A 523 -0.01 -5.73 -20.72
CA ARG A 523 0.76 -6.39 -21.79
C ARG A 523 2.19 -6.70 -21.36
N LEU A 524 2.85 -5.76 -20.69
CA LEU A 524 4.19 -5.96 -20.17
C LEU A 524 4.22 -7.06 -19.10
N TYR A 525 3.25 -7.07 -18.19
CA TYR A 525 3.11 -8.10 -17.16
C TYR A 525 2.98 -9.50 -17.77
N CYS A 526 2.08 -9.69 -18.75
CA CYS A 526 1.93 -10.97 -19.46
C CYS A 526 3.19 -11.36 -20.24
N LEU A 527 3.87 -10.40 -20.88
CA LEU A 527 5.13 -10.65 -21.59
C LEU A 527 6.24 -11.15 -20.65
N LEU A 528 6.31 -10.62 -19.42
CA LEU A 528 7.26 -11.09 -18.42
C LEU A 528 6.92 -12.52 -17.96
N ILE A 529 5.65 -12.87 -17.83
CA ILE A 529 5.22 -14.25 -17.55
C ILE A 529 5.65 -15.19 -18.68
N GLU A 530 5.39 -14.83 -19.94
CA GLU A 530 5.80 -15.62 -21.12
C GLU A 530 7.32 -15.81 -21.19
N ARG A 531 8.09 -14.76 -20.90
CA ARG A 531 9.55 -14.79 -20.86
C ARG A 531 10.07 -15.76 -19.80
N LEU A 532 9.54 -15.69 -18.58
CA LEU A 532 9.93 -16.63 -17.52
C LEU A 532 9.45 -18.06 -17.81
N ALA A 533 8.32 -18.25 -18.49
CA ALA A 533 7.85 -19.56 -18.95
C ALA A 533 8.76 -20.18 -20.03
N ALA A 534 9.49 -19.35 -20.79
CA ALA A 534 10.48 -19.79 -21.78
C ALA A 534 11.86 -20.14 -21.16
N GLY A 535 12.00 -20.01 -19.83
CA GLY A 535 13.24 -20.33 -19.11
C GLY A 535 14.25 -19.18 -19.02
N ASP A 536 13.85 -17.96 -19.36
CA ASP A 536 14.75 -16.80 -19.37
C ASP A 536 14.84 -16.10 -18.00
N TRP A 537 15.24 -16.87 -16.97
CA TRP A 537 15.41 -16.39 -15.59
C TRP A 537 16.77 -15.73 -15.34
N GLU A 538 17.76 -16.00 -16.19
CA GLU A 538 19.13 -15.51 -15.98
C GLU A 538 19.44 -14.23 -16.78
N ALA A 539 18.72 -13.91 -17.87
CA ALA A 539 19.04 -12.75 -18.70
C ALA A 539 18.49 -11.41 -18.16
N GLY A 540 18.10 -11.36 -16.89
CA GLY A 540 17.59 -10.16 -16.23
C GLY A 540 16.26 -9.64 -16.80
N LEU A 541 15.78 -8.53 -16.20
CA LEU A 541 14.56 -7.85 -16.61
C LEU A 541 14.84 -6.83 -17.73
N PRO A 542 14.10 -6.88 -18.86
CA PRO A 542 14.37 -6.04 -20.04
C PRO A 542 13.79 -4.62 -19.87
N ARG A 543 14.20 -3.91 -18.82
CA ARG A 543 13.66 -2.58 -18.45
C ARG A 543 13.91 -1.49 -19.48
N ASP A 544 14.92 -1.65 -20.34
CA ASP A 544 15.18 -0.82 -21.51
C ASP A 544 14.02 -0.85 -22.53
N ARG A 545 13.21 -1.91 -22.49
CA ARG A 545 12.09 -2.13 -23.42
C ARG A 545 10.72 -1.91 -22.78
N TYR A 546 10.68 -1.45 -21.53
CA TYR A 546 9.41 -1.25 -20.81
C TYR A 546 8.62 -0.08 -21.35
N LEU A 547 9.26 0.98 -21.85
CA LEU A 547 8.53 2.07 -22.51
C LEU A 547 7.94 1.58 -23.84
N PRO A 548 6.69 1.92 -24.18
CA PRO A 548 6.15 1.60 -25.50
C PRO A 548 6.92 2.35 -26.60
N GLU A 549 6.87 1.83 -27.83
CA GLU A 549 7.63 2.39 -28.96
C GLU A 549 7.37 3.89 -29.21
N PRO A 550 6.13 4.41 -29.12
CA PRO A 550 5.86 5.85 -29.27
C PRO A 550 6.64 6.71 -28.24
N ASP A 551 6.70 6.27 -26.99
CA ASP A 551 7.40 7.00 -25.93
C ASP A 551 8.91 6.95 -26.11
N ARG A 552 9.45 5.78 -26.54
CA ARG A 552 10.88 5.67 -26.90
C ARG A 552 11.24 6.58 -28.06
N ALA A 553 10.39 6.63 -29.09
CA ALA A 553 10.59 7.51 -30.23
C ALA A 553 10.53 8.99 -29.84
N LEU A 554 9.61 9.36 -28.93
CA LEU A 554 9.51 10.71 -28.38
C LEU A 554 10.80 11.10 -27.64
N VAL A 555 11.30 10.23 -26.76
CA VAL A 555 12.55 10.44 -26.02
C VAL A 555 13.74 10.55 -26.99
N ALA A 556 13.83 9.66 -27.98
CA ALA A 556 14.88 9.70 -28.99
C ALA A 556 14.84 10.99 -29.82
N ALA A 557 13.65 11.45 -30.22
CA ALA A 557 13.47 12.69 -30.95
C ALA A 557 13.84 13.92 -30.11
N ALA A 558 13.44 13.95 -28.83
CA ALA A 558 13.82 15.03 -27.92
C ALA A 558 15.34 15.10 -27.68
N ASN A 559 16.02 13.96 -27.70
CA ASN A 559 17.47 13.86 -27.54
C ASN A 559 18.24 13.93 -28.87
N SER A 560 17.55 14.09 -30.02
CA SER A 560 18.18 14.20 -31.34
C SER A 560 18.78 15.59 -31.54
N SER A 561 19.86 15.89 -30.81
CA SER A 561 20.56 17.18 -30.82
C SER A 561 21.98 17.12 -31.38
N ASP A 562 22.28 16.12 -32.20
CA ASP A 562 23.59 15.97 -32.86
C ASP A 562 23.91 17.20 -33.72
N MET A 563 24.75 18.08 -33.17
CA MET A 563 25.39 19.17 -33.90
C MET A 563 26.84 18.80 -34.16
N ALA A 564 27.38 19.25 -35.30
CA ALA A 564 28.81 19.13 -35.55
C ALA A 564 29.58 19.84 -34.40
N GLY A 565 30.50 19.11 -33.77
CA GLY A 565 31.37 19.71 -32.75
C GLY A 565 32.13 20.89 -33.34
N CYS A 566 32.24 21.98 -32.58
CA CYS A 566 33.06 23.14 -32.96
C CYS A 566 34.44 22.99 -32.32
N GLU A 567 35.48 22.79 -33.13
CA GLU A 567 36.87 22.78 -32.67
C GLU A 567 37.42 24.20 -32.42
N GLN A 568 36.73 25.25 -32.89
CA GLN A 568 37.12 26.62 -32.64
C GLN A 568 36.74 27.05 -31.21
N THR A 569 37.66 27.73 -30.54
CA THR A 569 37.35 28.39 -29.27
C THR A 569 36.46 29.60 -29.51
N MET A 570 35.70 30.01 -28.48
CA MET A 570 34.89 31.23 -28.52
C MET A 570 35.73 32.46 -28.95
N PHE A 571 36.98 32.55 -28.51
CA PHE A 571 37.88 33.64 -28.91
C PHE A 571 38.50 33.46 -30.29
N GLY A 572 38.70 32.24 -30.77
CA GLY A 572 39.06 31.99 -32.16
C GLY A 572 37.99 32.53 -33.11
N LEU A 573 36.71 32.26 -32.80
CA LEU A 573 35.56 32.81 -33.53
C LEU A 573 35.48 34.34 -33.42
N TYR A 574 35.74 34.89 -32.24
CA TYR A 574 35.76 36.34 -32.01
C TYR A 574 36.86 37.03 -32.82
N GLU A 575 38.09 36.48 -32.82
CA GLU A 575 39.22 37.01 -33.60
C GLU A 575 38.97 36.93 -35.10
N GLU A 576 38.42 35.81 -35.58
CA GLU A 576 38.02 35.66 -36.97
C GLU A 576 36.98 36.72 -37.36
N ARG A 577 35.98 36.95 -36.49
CA ARG A 577 34.95 37.97 -36.72
C ARG A 577 35.53 39.37 -36.81
N CYS A 578 36.50 39.72 -35.97
CA CYS A 578 37.14 41.03 -35.98
C CYS A 578 38.00 41.30 -37.22
N ARG A 579 38.47 40.27 -37.92
CA ARG A 579 39.22 40.42 -39.19
C ARG A 579 38.31 40.84 -40.36
N ALA A 580 37.01 40.70 -40.23
CA ALA A 580 36.07 41.16 -41.26
C ALA A 580 35.99 42.69 -41.30
N GLU A 581 35.87 43.24 -42.51
CA GLU A 581 35.86 44.69 -42.74
C GLU A 581 34.79 45.39 -41.88
N GLY A 582 35.20 46.47 -41.20
CA GLY A 582 34.32 47.29 -40.35
C GLY A 582 34.08 46.76 -38.93
N TRP A 583 34.42 45.51 -38.61
CA TRP A 583 34.19 44.95 -37.28
C TRP A 583 35.13 45.50 -36.22
N GLU A 584 36.38 45.82 -36.57
CA GLU A 584 37.35 46.40 -35.64
C GLU A 584 36.84 47.68 -34.94
N ASN A 585 36.07 48.51 -35.65
CA ASN A 585 35.50 49.76 -35.14
C ASN A 585 34.06 49.60 -34.62
N ALA A 586 33.45 48.44 -34.77
CA ALA A 586 32.11 48.19 -34.25
C ALA A 586 32.13 48.14 -32.72
N THR A 587 31.05 48.58 -32.08
CA THR A 587 30.90 48.52 -30.62
C THR A 587 30.77 47.08 -30.15
N ALA A 588 31.63 46.65 -29.23
CA ALA A 588 31.60 45.35 -28.57
C ALA A 588 30.97 45.42 -27.17
N VAL A 589 31.33 46.43 -26.38
CA VAL A 589 30.89 46.58 -24.99
C VAL A 589 30.42 48.00 -24.74
N ILE A 590 29.26 48.16 -24.10
CA ILE A 590 28.76 49.45 -23.62
C ILE A 590 28.86 49.44 -22.10
N ASP A 591 29.72 50.29 -21.56
CA ASP A 591 29.91 50.43 -20.12
C ASP A 591 28.96 51.52 -19.60
N SER A 592 27.87 51.08 -18.95
CA SER A 592 26.85 52.00 -18.44
C SER A 592 27.32 52.86 -17.27
N ALA A 593 28.34 52.42 -16.53
CA ALA A 593 28.85 53.16 -15.38
C ALA A 593 29.67 54.38 -15.83
N THR A 594 30.41 54.24 -16.93
CA THR A 594 31.24 55.33 -17.49
C THR A 594 30.57 56.05 -18.67
N GLY A 595 29.52 55.48 -19.25
CA GLY A 595 28.86 55.96 -20.46
C GLY A 595 29.68 55.75 -21.75
N ARG A 596 30.78 54.99 -21.68
CA ARG A 596 31.68 54.74 -22.81
C ARG A 596 31.28 53.49 -23.57
N SER A 597 31.55 53.50 -24.87
CA SER A 597 31.42 52.33 -25.75
C SER A 597 32.81 51.91 -26.20
N HIS A 598 33.10 50.61 -26.07
CA HIS A 598 34.37 50.01 -26.45
C HIS A 598 34.21 49.17 -27.70
N SER A 599 35.15 49.28 -28.63
CA SER A 599 35.11 48.56 -29.90
C SER A 599 35.60 47.11 -29.78
N TYR A 600 35.27 46.30 -30.78
CA TYR A 600 35.82 44.95 -30.91
C TYR A 600 37.36 44.96 -31.00
N GLY A 601 37.93 45.93 -31.71
CA GLY A 601 39.38 46.12 -31.84
C GLY A 601 40.04 46.48 -30.51
N GLU A 602 39.43 47.37 -29.73
CA GLU A 602 39.91 47.74 -28.40
C GLU A 602 39.93 46.52 -27.47
N LEU A 603 38.84 45.74 -27.45
CA LEU A 603 38.76 44.54 -26.63
C LEU A 603 39.78 43.48 -27.06
N ILE A 604 40.02 43.26 -28.36
CA ILE A 604 41.08 42.34 -28.83
C ILE A 604 42.45 42.82 -28.39
N GLY A 605 42.77 44.09 -28.65
CA GLY A 605 44.08 44.66 -28.38
C GLY A 605 44.41 44.58 -26.91
N GLN A 606 43.51 45.09 -26.06
CA GLN A 606 43.72 45.14 -24.63
C GLN A 606 43.68 43.76 -23.98
N SER A 607 42.77 42.86 -24.41
CA SER A 607 42.73 41.50 -23.85
C SER A 607 43.98 40.71 -24.23
N ARG A 608 44.55 40.94 -25.41
CA ARG A 608 45.85 40.36 -25.80
C ARG A 608 46.98 40.85 -24.91
N THR A 609 47.04 42.17 -24.66
CA THR A 609 48.05 42.75 -23.77
C THR A 609 47.92 42.18 -22.36
N LEU A 610 46.71 42.19 -21.79
CA LEU A 610 46.43 41.67 -20.46
C LEU A 610 46.72 40.16 -20.36
N ALA A 611 46.41 39.39 -21.41
CA ALA A 611 46.71 37.95 -21.46
C ALA A 611 48.22 37.67 -21.41
N LEU A 612 49.01 38.39 -22.23
CA LEU A 612 50.47 38.25 -22.24
C LEU A 612 51.08 38.63 -20.88
N ARG A 613 50.59 39.70 -20.25
CA ARG A 613 51.03 40.15 -18.92
C ARG A 613 50.68 39.15 -17.84
N LEU A 614 49.43 38.67 -17.83
CA LEU A 614 48.99 37.62 -16.92
C LEU A 614 49.85 36.35 -17.04
N ARG A 615 50.18 35.92 -18.27
CA ARG A 615 51.08 34.78 -18.49
C ARG A 615 52.50 35.05 -17.97
N GLY A 616 53.00 36.28 -18.15
CA GLY A 616 54.30 36.71 -17.60
C GLY A 616 54.34 36.62 -16.08
N GLU A 617 53.29 37.11 -15.41
CA GLU A 617 53.14 37.02 -13.96
C GLU A 617 53.11 35.56 -13.49
N LEU A 618 52.23 34.74 -14.08
CA LEU A 618 52.06 33.34 -13.71
C LEU A 618 53.36 32.53 -13.92
N GLY A 619 54.10 32.80 -15.00
CA GLY A 619 55.26 32.03 -15.41
C GLY A 619 54.87 30.72 -16.12
N GLU A 620 55.78 30.18 -16.94
CA GLU A 620 55.52 29.00 -17.78
C GLU A 620 55.28 27.71 -16.97
N GLU A 621 55.76 27.64 -15.72
CA GLU A 621 55.67 26.47 -14.84
C GLU A 621 54.57 26.59 -13.76
N SER A 622 53.72 27.63 -13.77
CA SER A 622 52.78 27.89 -12.65
C SER A 622 51.80 26.75 -12.39
N GLY A 623 51.40 26.00 -13.42
CA GLY A 623 50.41 24.93 -13.34
C GLY A 623 48.99 25.39 -12.99
N GLU A 624 48.74 26.71 -12.89
CA GLU A 624 47.40 27.25 -12.63
C GLU A 624 46.49 27.02 -13.83
N LEU A 625 45.25 26.57 -13.55
CA LEU A 625 44.20 26.37 -14.56
C LEU A 625 43.07 27.41 -14.43
N LEU A 626 43.00 28.10 -13.30
CA LEU A 626 41.93 29.03 -12.95
C LEU A 626 42.50 30.32 -12.38
N VAL A 627 41.92 31.46 -12.79
CA VAL A 627 42.23 32.79 -12.26
C VAL A 627 40.95 33.46 -11.77
N GLY A 628 40.94 33.97 -10.55
CA GLY A 628 39.81 34.69 -9.98
C GLY A 628 39.60 36.04 -10.64
N VAL A 629 38.35 36.49 -10.75
CA VAL A 629 38.00 37.85 -11.20
C VAL A 629 37.06 38.48 -10.19
N LEU A 630 37.54 39.52 -9.48
CA LEU A 630 36.77 40.33 -8.55
C LEU A 630 36.73 41.77 -9.05
N ALA A 631 35.74 42.05 -9.90
CA ALA A 631 35.55 43.36 -10.52
C ALA A 631 34.06 43.66 -10.64
N GLU A 632 33.70 44.94 -10.61
CA GLU A 632 32.34 45.41 -10.86
C GLU A 632 31.89 45.08 -12.29
N LYS A 633 30.58 45.09 -12.52
CA LYS A 633 30.04 44.97 -13.88
C LYS A 633 30.48 46.16 -14.72
N GLY A 634 31.22 45.89 -15.79
CA GLY A 634 31.74 46.91 -16.69
C GLY A 634 32.79 46.34 -17.64
N TYR A 635 33.42 47.24 -18.39
CA TYR A 635 34.39 46.86 -19.40
C TYR A 635 35.61 46.11 -18.81
N GLY A 636 36.10 46.52 -17.63
CA GLY A 636 37.21 45.86 -16.96
C GLY A 636 36.97 44.37 -16.65
N GLN A 637 35.75 44.00 -16.26
CA GLN A 637 35.39 42.60 -16.02
C GLN A 637 35.34 41.78 -17.32
N VAL A 638 34.76 42.34 -18.38
CA VAL A 638 34.75 41.69 -19.71
C VAL A 638 36.18 41.50 -20.23
N LEU A 639 37.02 42.52 -20.05
CA LEU A 639 38.41 42.50 -20.46
C LEU A 639 39.23 41.45 -19.69
N ALA A 640 39.08 41.38 -18.37
CA ALA A 640 39.75 40.40 -17.51
C ALA A 640 39.36 38.95 -17.89
N THR A 641 38.07 38.69 -18.04
CA THR A 641 37.59 37.34 -18.42
C THR A 641 38.08 36.95 -19.81
N ALA A 642 38.05 37.87 -20.78
CA ALA A 642 38.59 37.64 -22.12
C ALA A 642 40.09 37.37 -22.13
N ALA A 643 40.87 38.11 -21.34
CA ALA A 643 42.31 37.91 -21.22
C ALA A 643 42.66 36.56 -20.59
N ILE A 644 41.98 36.16 -19.50
CA ILE A 644 42.19 34.86 -18.85
C ILE A 644 41.92 33.71 -19.84
N MET A 645 40.78 33.77 -20.54
CA MET A 645 40.44 32.75 -21.55
C MET A 645 41.43 32.73 -22.73
N LYS A 646 41.90 33.89 -23.20
CA LYS A 646 42.97 33.99 -24.21
C LYS A 646 44.31 33.41 -23.74
N SER A 647 44.59 33.45 -22.46
CA SER A 647 45.77 32.82 -21.83
C SER A 647 45.67 31.29 -21.73
N GLY A 648 44.55 30.70 -22.15
CA GLY A 648 44.28 29.27 -22.05
C GLY A 648 43.80 28.81 -20.68
N LEU A 649 43.35 29.75 -19.84
CA LEU A 649 42.93 29.51 -18.45
C LEU A 649 41.41 29.69 -18.32
N GLY A 650 40.82 29.03 -17.33
CA GLY A 650 39.45 29.33 -16.91
C GLY A 650 39.42 30.52 -15.96
N TYR A 651 38.33 31.28 -15.94
CA TYR A 651 38.14 32.34 -14.95
C TYR A 651 37.14 31.88 -13.88
N LEU A 652 37.39 32.27 -12.63
CA LEU A 652 36.49 32.07 -11.51
C LEU A 652 35.82 33.42 -11.18
N PRO A 653 34.54 33.62 -11.52
CA PRO A 653 33.85 34.88 -11.23
C PRO A 653 33.57 35.02 -9.73
N LEU A 654 33.96 36.15 -9.16
CA LEU A 654 33.69 36.51 -7.76
C LEU A 654 32.87 37.79 -7.71
N HIS A 655 31.95 37.86 -6.75
CA HIS A 655 31.06 39.01 -6.61
C HIS A 655 31.65 40.04 -5.63
N VAL A 656 31.67 41.31 -6.04
CA VAL A 656 32.24 42.42 -5.25
C VAL A 656 31.56 42.64 -3.89
N ASP A 657 30.27 42.31 -3.79
CA ASP A 657 29.48 42.43 -2.55
C ASP A 657 29.63 41.24 -1.59
N TRP A 658 30.39 40.20 -1.95
CA TRP A 658 30.60 39.06 -1.04
C TRP A 658 31.55 39.43 0.09
N PRO A 659 31.31 38.94 1.32
CA PRO A 659 32.28 39.06 2.40
C PRO A 659 33.60 38.39 2.00
N THR A 660 34.73 39.03 2.32
CA THR A 660 36.05 38.53 1.94
C THR A 660 36.35 37.12 2.46
N GLY A 661 35.84 36.75 3.64
CA GLY A 661 35.98 35.39 4.16
C GLY A 661 35.40 34.33 3.20
N ARG A 662 34.24 34.60 2.59
CA ARG A 662 33.64 33.73 1.56
C ARG A 662 34.48 33.71 0.28
N ILE A 663 35.07 34.84 -0.11
CA ILE A 663 35.95 34.91 -1.28
C ILE A 663 37.19 34.03 -1.04
N ALA A 664 37.82 34.14 0.13
CA ALA A 664 38.97 33.32 0.51
C ALA A 664 38.63 31.81 0.51
N GLU A 665 37.49 31.43 1.09
CA GLU A 665 37.03 30.03 1.09
C GLU A 665 36.84 29.47 -0.33
N ILE A 666 36.24 30.24 -1.23
CA ILE A 666 36.04 29.81 -2.63
C ILE A 666 37.38 29.69 -3.36
N LEU A 667 38.28 30.65 -3.17
CA LEU A 667 39.62 30.62 -3.77
C LEU A 667 40.40 29.38 -3.32
N ASP A 668 40.35 29.05 -2.03
CA ASP A 668 41.00 27.88 -1.44
C ASP A 668 40.41 26.56 -1.99
N GLN A 669 39.08 26.42 -1.99
CA GLN A 669 38.41 25.22 -2.52
C GLN A 669 38.66 25.01 -4.02
N ALA A 670 38.72 26.10 -4.79
CA ALA A 670 39.00 26.05 -6.22
C ALA A 670 40.51 25.94 -6.55
N GLY A 671 41.39 26.01 -5.53
CA GLY A 671 42.84 26.01 -5.72
C GLY A 671 43.36 27.21 -6.52
N VAL A 672 42.64 28.34 -6.50
CA VAL A 672 42.98 29.55 -7.26
C VAL A 672 43.98 30.38 -6.49
N ARG A 673 45.14 30.62 -7.11
CA ARG A 673 46.24 31.38 -6.49
C ARG A 673 46.44 32.76 -7.08
N THR A 674 45.74 33.09 -8.15
CA THR A 674 45.81 34.41 -8.79
C THR A 674 44.42 35.02 -8.89
N LEU A 675 44.30 36.29 -8.49
CA LEU A 675 43.07 37.05 -8.46
C LEU A 675 43.26 38.37 -9.22
N LEU A 676 42.54 38.55 -10.33
CA LEU A 676 42.41 39.84 -11.00
C LEU A 676 41.34 40.68 -10.30
N VAL A 677 41.70 41.90 -9.91
CA VAL A 677 40.81 42.85 -9.24
C VAL A 677 40.66 44.15 -10.03
N SER A 678 39.50 44.80 -9.93
CA SER A 678 39.39 46.20 -10.37
C SER A 678 40.16 47.13 -9.42
N ARG A 679 40.48 48.34 -9.89
CA ARG A 679 41.13 49.35 -9.05
C ARG A 679 40.32 49.65 -7.77
N ALA A 680 39.01 49.81 -7.89
CA ALA A 680 38.12 50.04 -6.76
C ALA A 680 38.15 48.90 -5.73
N GLN A 681 38.24 47.64 -6.17
CA GLN A 681 38.37 46.50 -5.26
C GLN A 681 39.76 46.41 -4.62
N SER A 682 40.83 46.75 -5.36
CA SER A 682 42.20 46.74 -4.83
C SER A 682 42.44 47.76 -3.69
N GLU A 683 41.64 48.83 -3.64
CA GLU A 683 41.73 49.87 -2.60
C GLU A 683 41.04 49.45 -1.28
N ARG A 684 40.25 48.38 -1.28
CA ARG A 684 39.58 47.91 -0.06
C ARG A 684 40.55 47.12 0.83
N ALA A 685 40.64 47.50 2.09
CA ALA A 685 41.54 46.87 3.07
C ALA A 685 41.24 45.37 3.27
N ASP A 686 39.97 44.96 3.19
CA ASP A 686 39.58 43.56 3.32
C ASP A 686 40.01 42.72 2.11
N VAL A 687 39.98 43.28 0.89
CA VAL A 687 40.50 42.61 -0.32
C VAL A 687 42.03 42.56 -0.31
N GLN A 688 42.71 43.60 0.18
CA GLN A 688 44.18 43.61 0.32
C GLN A 688 44.68 42.48 1.24
N ALA A 689 43.90 42.10 2.26
CA ALA A 689 44.24 40.97 3.12
C ALA A 689 44.29 39.62 2.37
N LEU A 690 43.62 39.50 1.21
CA LEU A 690 43.71 38.29 0.37
C LEU A 690 45.10 38.11 -0.24
N ALA A 691 45.93 39.16 -0.32
CA ALA A 691 47.30 39.08 -0.81
C ALA A 691 48.20 38.15 0.03
N GLU A 692 47.80 37.84 1.27
CA GLU A 692 48.49 36.86 2.12
C GLU A 692 48.29 35.40 1.65
N THR A 693 47.24 35.15 0.85
CA THR A 693 46.79 33.81 0.47
C THR A 693 46.81 33.57 -1.04
N CYS A 694 46.70 34.63 -1.84
CA CYS A 694 46.74 34.58 -3.30
C CYS A 694 47.43 35.82 -3.87
N ARG A 695 47.89 35.74 -5.11
CA ARG A 695 48.44 36.86 -5.86
C ARG A 695 47.32 37.74 -6.37
N VAL A 696 47.22 38.95 -5.83
CA VAL A 696 46.24 39.96 -6.27
C VAL A 696 46.88 40.86 -7.32
N LEU A 697 46.31 40.90 -8.52
CA LEU A 697 46.77 41.73 -9.64
C LEU A 697 45.68 42.71 -10.05
N VAL A 698 46.00 43.98 -10.23
CA VAL A 698 45.04 45.01 -10.62
C VAL A 698 44.93 45.08 -12.15
N ILE A 699 43.71 44.96 -12.68
CA ILE A 699 43.45 44.90 -14.13
C ILE A 699 44.03 46.11 -14.87
N ASP A 700 43.79 47.31 -14.35
CA ASP A 700 44.23 48.56 -14.98
C ASP A 700 45.76 48.71 -14.97
N GLU A 701 46.42 48.26 -13.90
CA GLU A 701 47.89 48.35 -13.78
C GLU A 701 48.57 47.47 -14.81
N LEU A 702 48.07 46.24 -15.03
CA LEU A 702 48.57 45.34 -16.06
C LEU A 702 48.38 45.87 -17.49
N LEU A 703 47.48 46.84 -17.71
CA LEU A 703 47.26 47.49 -19.00
C LEU A 703 48.14 48.73 -19.19
N ASP A 704 48.42 49.47 -18.11
CA ASP A 704 49.14 50.75 -18.12
C ASP A 704 50.68 50.61 -18.15
N GLU A 705 51.25 49.40 -17.97
CA GLU A 705 52.69 49.10 -18.03
C GLU A 705 53.39 49.30 -19.40
N THR A 706 52.94 50.26 -20.20
CA THR A 706 53.61 50.74 -21.42
C THR A 706 54.32 52.06 -21.17
N SER A 707 55.53 52.04 -20.59
CA SER A 707 56.56 53.10 -20.82
C SER A 707 57.89 52.97 -20.03
N ASP A 708 58.45 51.78 -19.78
CA ASP A 708 59.86 51.70 -19.32
C ASP A 708 60.53 50.45 -19.89
N GLY A 709 61.11 50.57 -21.09
CA GLY A 709 61.79 49.45 -21.74
C GLY A 709 62.04 49.67 -23.23
N SER A 710 62.81 50.70 -23.58
CA SER A 710 63.53 50.83 -24.85
C SER A 710 65.02 50.84 -24.58
#